data_AF-A0A7V8E728-F1
#
_entry.id   AF-A0A7V8E728-F1
#
_cell.length_a   1.000
_cell.length_b   1.000
_cell.length_c   1.000
_cell.angle_alpha   90.00
_cell.angle_beta   90.00
_cell.angle_gamma   90.00
#
_symmetry.space_group_name_H-M   'P 1'
#
loop_
_entity.id
_entity.type
_entity.pdbx_description
1 polymer ?
#
loop_
_entity_poly.entity_id
_entity_poly.type
_entity_poly.pdbx_seq_one_letter_code
_entity_poly.pdbx_strand_id
1 'polypeptide(L)'
;MLRGDLFRMSRGRRAHGVRIGFVGLLVVFTAFAWPWDGLQVSTKAGRAMMLAFVWCELIAAAIFIPAFVAPAIAGEREKGTLDILSACPQSDTDLVFGRGMSHAVWALSLLFAGAPFAVGAMVVGGAPLKLGAMAVAHAVLMGAYSVTVSLAASVSSRTVVEASSAAFMWLIGTTGVGAVVTFVSLSLLYSGTRDQSWMVGFFFVGALATLFGIFARIRVAGSVGAVLLGLAGLTGWFQVSSGFGGSAVPTPIVDRTMAILCPWGASLSDLAFEHPLSTGTRFVAWGSHLVFCAFALYVLRRLVRKNGFELGPEGRAAEAPVSRPPARPALSESKGLPARLPAPRPAPAVSNVRFFDSGVTSPDAALHGPPPPRTWTPMVPMAAIANDDAVLRKYRRKAASALPVWDNPVLWKDVKILKNPVSGCLIGIGVAICGLLTLPTIMEIFEGRLDRGFHISLVFDLAFLGLIVAPTCASVMSKERESGNLAILLSCGYPASSIIVGKILSVAWHLRAPLVLVLLRIGLCVLFRPKEGFLAFAIIAISLATLACVSVAVSSLIADSRAAVAVTFITGLVLWAGPFFLSLLDDAGWHLTWVSPVGMLFMSMRESSYWIDSTTPAAPLWLIGESIVAVVAFAVAITGVERESRS
;
A
#
# COMPACT_ATOMS: atom_id res chain seq x y z
N MET A 1 -4.09 16.40 -6.98
CA MET A 1 -3.47 16.04 -8.27
C MET A 1 -4.12 14.81 -8.90
N LEU A 2 -3.91 13.59 -8.38
CA LEU A 2 -4.43 12.32 -8.94
C LEU A 2 -5.87 12.38 -9.49
N ARG A 3 -6.84 12.84 -8.68
CA ARG A 3 -8.26 12.91 -9.07
C ARG A 3 -8.47 13.81 -10.31
N GLY A 4 -7.81 14.96 -10.34
CA GLY A 4 -7.93 15.92 -11.45
C GLY A 4 -7.38 15.35 -12.75
N ASP A 5 -6.23 14.68 -12.67
CA ASP A 5 -5.59 14.05 -13.82
C ASP A 5 -6.38 12.85 -14.33
N LEU A 6 -6.88 12.01 -13.43
CA LEU A 6 -7.74 10.88 -13.79
C LEU A 6 -9.01 11.34 -14.51
N PHE A 7 -9.66 12.43 -14.06
CA PHE A 7 -10.83 12.99 -14.75
C PHE A 7 -10.49 13.62 -16.09
N ARG A 8 -9.33 14.29 -16.21
CA ARG A 8 -8.88 14.85 -17.49
C ARG A 8 -8.60 13.75 -18.51
N MET A 9 -7.94 12.68 -18.09
CA MET A 9 -7.65 11.52 -18.94
C MET A 9 -8.92 10.75 -19.30
N SER A 10 -9.80 10.51 -18.33
CA SER A 10 -11.03 9.77 -18.59
C SER A 10 -11.96 10.52 -19.54
N ARG A 11 -12.04 11.86 -19.48
CA ARG A 11 -12.90 12.66 -20.37
C ARG A 11 -12.32 12.90 -21.78
N GLY A 12 -11.07 12.53 -22.03
CA GLY A 12 -10.46 12.73 -23.35
C GLY A 12 -11.09 11.82 -24.40
N ARG A 13 -11.59 12.39 -25.50
CA ARG A 13 -12.14 11.62 -26.65
C ARG A 13 -11.15 10.56 -27.15
N ARG A 14 -9.85 10.87 -27.17
CA ARG A 14 -8.78 9.94 -27.56
C ARG A 14 -8.70 8.71 -26.65
N ALA A 15 -8.81 8.93 -25.34
CA ALA A 15 -8.76 7.85 -24.36
C ALA A 15 -9.97 6.90 -24.47
N HIS A 16 -11.16 7.45 -24.75
CA HIS A 16 -12.33 6.65 -25.07
C HIS A 16 -12.18 5.88 -26.38
N GLY A 17 -11.66 6.53 -27.43
CA GLY A 17 -11.40 5.87 -28.71
C GLY A 17 -10.47 4.67 -28.58
N VAL A 18 -9.41 4.78 -27.77
CA VAL A 18 -8.49 3.66 -27.52
C VAL A 18 -9.16 2.51 -26.77
N ARG A 19 -9.98 2.81 -25.75
CA ARG A 19 -10.75 1.78 -25.02
C ARG A 19 -11.76 1.06 -25.92
N ILE A 20 -12.51 1.82 -26.72
CA ILE A 20 -13.48 1.27 -27.67
C ILE A 20 -12.77 0.43 -28.72
N GLY A 21 -11.63 0.90 -29.26
CA GLY A 21 -10.82 0.15 -30.21
C GLY A 21 -10.26 -1.14 -29.61
N PHE A 22 -9.76 -1.10 -28.37
CA PHE A 22 -9.28 -2.28 -27.66
C PHE A 22 -10.38 -3.31 -27.42
N VAL A 23 -11.53 -2.89 -26.86
CA VAL A 23 -12.68 -3.79 -26.66
C VAL A 23 -13.20 -4.31 -28.00
N GLY A 24 -13.28 -3.48 -29.04
CA GLY A 24 -13.67 -3.89 -30.38
C GLY A 24 -12.72 -4.95 -30.96
N LEU A 25 -11.41 -4.78 -30.76
CA LEU A 25 -10.41 -5.78 -31.16
C LEU A 25 -10.59 -7.10 -30.40
N LEU A 26 -10.87 -7.06 -29.10
CA LEU A 26 -11.19 -8.26 -28.31
C LEU A 26 -12.48 -8.95 -28.79
N VAL A 27 -13.52 -8.19 -29.13
CA VAL A 27 -14.78 -8.73 -29.70
C VAL A 27 -14.50 -9.42 -31.02
N VAL A 28 -13.79 -8.76 -31.95
CA VAL A 28 -13.45 -9.31 -33.27
C VAL A 28 -12.63 -10.60 -33.10
N PHE A 29 -11.61 -10.57 -32.24
CA PHE A 29 -10.77 -11.74 -31.98
C PHE A 29 -11.57 -12.89 -31.36
N THR A 30 -12.46 -12.59 -30.41
CA THR A 30 -13.33 -13.60 -29.79
C THR A 30 -14.31 -14.19 -30.79
N ALA A 31 -14.86 -13.38 -31.70
CA ALA A 31 -15.74 -13.83 -32.77
C ALA A 31 -15.01 -14.73 -33.78
N PHE A 32 -13.75 -14.43 -34.11
CA PHE A 32 -12.92 -15.30 -34.95
C PHE A 32 -12.51 -16.59 -34.25
N ALA A 33 -12.22 -16.52 -32.95
CA ALA A 33 -11.90 -17.70 -32.15
C ALA A 33 -13.13 -18.54 -31.79
N TRP A 34 -14.34 -18.03 -32.06
CA TRP A 34 -15.58 -18.71 -31.74
C TRP A 34 -15.74 -19.97 -32.60
N PRO A 35 -16.05 -21.14 -32.01
CA PRO A 35 -16.27 -22.36 -32.78
C PRO A 35 -17.62 -22.28 -33.50
N TRP A 36 -17.60 -21.87 -34.76
CA TRP A 36 -18.80 -21.75 -35.62
C TRP A 36 -19.38 -23.11 -36.03
N ASP A 37 -18.58 -24.19 -35.98
CA ASP A 37 -18.93 -25.54 -36.49
C ASP A 37 -19.88 -26.35 -35.57
N GLY A 38 -20.63 -25.67 -34.69
CA GLY A 38 -21.67 -26.25 -33.85
C GLY A 38 -21.27 -26.37 -32.38
N LEU A 39 -22.29 -26.28 -31.52
CA LEU A 39 -22.23 -26.20 -30.06
C LEU A 39 -21.73 -27.48 -29.36
N GLN A 40 -20.91 -28.30 -30.02
CA GLN A 40 -20.20 -29.36 -29.30
C GLN A 40 -19.16 -28.67 -28.43
N VAL A 41 -19.55 -28.41 -27.18
CA VAL A 41 -18.75 -27.88 -26.08
C VAL A 41 -17.58 -28.82 -25.82
N SER A 42 -16.58 -28.74 -26.69
CA SER A 42 -15.35 -29.49 -26.57
C SER A 42 -14.48 -28.77 -25.56
N THR A 43 -14.04 -29.49 -24.54
CA THR A 43 -13.13 -28.95 -23.53
C THR A 43 -11.84 -28.36 -24.13
N LYS A 44 -11.47 -28.79 -25.34
CA LYS A 44 -10.35 -28.26 -26.11
C LYS A 44 -10.63 -26.85 -26.65
N ALA A 45 -11.84 -26.58 -27.13
CA ALA A 45 -12.22 -25.28 -27.71
C ALA A 45 -12.20 -24.17 -26.67
N GLY A 46 -12.84 -24.35 -25.50
CA GLY A 46 -12.83 -23.35 -24.44
C GLY A 46 -11.43 -23.07 -23.87
N ARG A 47 -10.56 -24.09 -23.77
CA ARG A 47 -9.16 -23.89 -23.38
C ARG A 47 -8.38 -23.10 -24.42
N ALA A 48 -8.56 -23.41 -25.70
CA ALA A 48 -7.91 -22.68 -26.80
C ALA A 48 -8.36 -21.21 -26.83
N MET A 49 -9.66 -20.95 -26.69
CA MET A 49 -10.21 -19.58 -26.62
C MET A 49 -9.68 -18.82 -25.41
N MET A 50 -9.65 -19.45 -24.23
CA MET A 50 -9.09 -18.85 -23.02
C MET A 50 -7.61 -18.50 -23.20
N LEU A 51 -6.80 -19.42 -23.72
CA LEU A 51 -5.37 -19.15 -23.98
C LEU A 51 -5.18 -18.03 -24.99
N ALA A 52 -5.93 -18.06 -26.10
CA ALA A 52 -5.86 -17.05 -27.13
C ALA A 52 -6.24 -15.66 -26.58
N PHE A 53 -7.28 -15.61 -25.74
CA PHE A 53 -7.69 -14.40 -25.05
C PHE A 53 -6.58 -13.85 -24.14
N VAL A 54 -5.97 -14.71 -23.30
CA VAL A 54 -4.86 -14.32 -22.42
C VAL A 54 -3.68 -13.76 -23.21
N TRP A 55 -3.29 -14.42 -24.31
CA TRP A 55 -2.23 -13.93 -25.18
C TRP A 55 -2.58 -12.57 -25.79
N CYS A 56 -3.82 -12.39 -26.24
CA CYS A 56 -4.28 -11.11 -26.78
C CYS A 56 -4.21 -10.00 -25.72
N GLU A 57 -4.68 -10.28 -24.50
CA GLU A 57 -4.63 -9.34 -23.38
C GLU A 57 -3.18 -9.00 -22.99
N LEU A 58 -2.27 -9.98 -22.95
CA LEU A 58 -0.85 -9.77 -22.67
C LEU A 58 -0.16 -8.93 -23.75
N ILE A 59 -0.41 -9.20 -25.03
CA ILE A 59 0.15 -8.43 -26.14
C ILE A 59 -0.37 -6.99 -26.08
N ALA A 60 -1.66 -6.81 -25.84
CA ALA A 60 -2.23 -5.49 -25.69
C ALA A 60 -1.66 -4.74 -24.49
N ALA A 61 -1.49 -5.41 -23.34
CA ALA A 61 -0.84 -4.84 -22.18
C ALA A 61 0.59 -4.39 -22.51
N ALA A 62 1.34 -5.24 -23.20
CA ALA A 62 2.72 -4.97 -23.60
C ALA A 62 2.84 -3.77 -24.57
N ILE A 63 1.83 -3.55 -25.42
CA ILE A 63 1.83 -2.44 -26.37
C ILE A 63 1.31 -1.16 -25.73
N PHE A 64 0.14 -1.21 -25.09
CA PHE A 64 -0.55 -0.02 -24.64
C PHE A 64 0.02 0.54 -23.34
N ILE A 65 0.39 -0.30 -22.36
CA ILE A 65 0.84 0.21 -21.05
C ILE A 65 2.07 1.11 -21.19
N PRO A 66 3.14 0.73 -21.92
CA PRO A 66 4.28 1.63 -22.13
C PRO A 66 3.93 2.90 -22.90
N ALA A 67 3.09 2.79 -23.94
CA ALA A 67 2.66 3.94 -24.72
C ALA A 67 1.93 5.01 -23.88
N PHE A 68 1.22 4.61 -22.83
CA PHE A 68 0.48 5.54 -21.97
C PHE A 68 1.21 5.92 -20.69
N VAL A 69 2.00 5.03 -20.09
CA VAL A 69 2.67 5.29 -18.80
C VAL A 69 4.03 5.97 -18.98
N ALA A 70 4.79 5.62 -20.03
CA ALA A 70 6.11 6.21 -20.25
C ALA A 70 6.10 7.74 -20.50
N PRO A 71 5.06 8.34 -21.10
CA PRO A 71 4.96 9.80 -21.22
C PRO A 71 4.63 10.53 -19.91
N ALA A 72 4.28 9.84 -18.82
CA ALA A 72 3.66 10.45 -17.64
C ALA A 72 4.53 11.53 -16.99
N ILE A 73 5.83 11.29 -16.85
CA ILE A 73 6.79 12.23 -16.24
C ILE A 73 7.68 12.85 -17.32
N ALA A 74 8.10 12.07 -18.31
CA ALA A 74 8.94 12.55 -19.41
C ALA A 74 8.23 13.66 -20.20
N GLY A 75 6.90 13.57 -20.36
CA GLY A 75 6.11 14.59 -21.05
C GLY A 75 5.93 15.89 -20.25
N GLU A 76 6.02 15.85 -18.92
CA GLU A 76 6.05 17.08 -18.11
C GLU A 76 7.45 17.70 -18.10
N ARG A 77 8.49 16.86 -18.12
CA ARG A 77 9.88 17.32 -18.27
C ARG A 77 10.10 18.00 -19.62
N GLU A 78 9.63 17.40 -20.71
CA GLU A 78 9.75 17.94 -22.07
C GLU A 78 9.00 19.26 -22.24
N LYS A 79 7.88 19.44 -21.54
CA LYS A 79 7.10 20.70 -21.54
C LYS A 79 7.68 21.79 -20.64
N GLY A 80 8.73 21.49 -19.85
CA GLY A 80 9.26 22.39 -18.83
C GLY A 80 8.29 22.67 -17.68
N THR A 81 7.21 21.89 -17.54
CA THR A 81 6.23 22.04 -16.45
C THR A 81 6.70 21.37 -15.17
N LEU A 82 7.65 20.43 -15.26
CA LEU A 82 8.20 19.72 -14.11
C LEU A 82 8.84 20.69 -13.09
N ASP A 83 9.55 21.72 -13.56
CA ASP A 83 10.21 22.71 -12.70
C ASP A 83 9.20 23.64 -12.01
N ILE A 84 8.08 23.92 -12.67
CA ILE A 84 6.98 24.69 -12.09
C ILE A 84 6.27 23.86 -11.02
N LEU A 85 6.11 22.55 -11.26
CA LEU A 85 5.49 21.63 -10.33
C LEU A 85 6.38 21.34 -9.11
N SER A 86 7.71 21.33 -9.25
CA SER A 86 8.65 21.19 -8.13
C SER A 86 8.79 22.48 -7.32
N ALA A 87 8.50 23.65 -7.91
CA ALA A 87 8.39 24.91 -7.17
C ALA A 87 7.10 25.00 -6.32
N CYS A 88 6.10 24.17 -6.60
CA CYS A 88 4.92 24.05 -5.75
C CYS A 88 5.24 23.26 -4.47
N PRO A 89 4.52 23.47 -3.35
CA PRO A 89 4.76 22.76 -2.09
C PRO A 89 4.31 21.29 -2.11
N GLN A 90 4.52 20.57 -3.22
CA GLN A 90 4.27 19.14 -3.35
C GLN A 90 5.60 18.39 -3.28
N SER A 91 5.63 17.26 -2.57
CA SER A 91 6.83 16.42 -2.53
C SER A 91 7.10 15.77 -3.88
N ASP A 92 8.38 15.59 -4.23
CA ASP A 92 8.79 14.91 -5.47
C ASP A 92 8.17 13.51 -5.59
N THR A 93 8.03 12.81 -4.45
CA THR A 93 7.38 11.50 -4.38
C THR A 93 5.90 11.57 -4.71
N ASP A 94 5.17 12.59 -4.24
CA ASP A 94 3.76 12.77 -4.54
C ASP A 94 3.55 13.13 -6.02
N LEU A 95 4.51 13.84 -6.61
CA LEU A 95 4.51 14.17 -8.02
C LEU A 95 4.67 12.91 -8.89
N VAL A 96 5.73 12.14 -8.64
CA VAL A 96 6.04 10.90 -9.38
C VAL A 96 4.93 9.87 -9.20
N PHE A 97 4.52 9.60 -7.96
CA PHE A 97 3.50 8.61 -7.65
C PHE A 97 2.12 9.07 -8.10
N GLY A 98 1.75 10.33 -7.85
CA GLY A 98 0.45 10.87 -8.24
C GLY A 98 0.26 10.87 -9.76
N ARG A 99 1.29 11.24 -10.52
CA ARG A 99 1.23 11.24 -11.97
C ARG A 99 1.31 9.81 -12.53
N GLY A 100 2.30 9.03 -12.09
CA GLY A 100 2.47 7.64 -12.51
C GLY A 100 1.24 6.78 -12.26
N MET A 101 0.64 6.89 -11.06
CA MET A 101 -0.55 6.13 -10.69
C MET A 101 -1.78 6.53 -11.52
N SER A 102 -1.93 7.82 -11.88
CA SER A 102 -3.07 8.24 -12.74
C SER A 102 -3.04 7.58 -14.12
N HIS A 103 -1.85 7.46 -14.72
CA HIS A 103 -1.64 6.75 -15.98
C HIS A 103 -1.73 5.22 -15.79
N ALA A 104 -1.20 4.69 -14.69
CA ALA A 104 -1.28 3.27 -14.35
C ALA A 104 -2.72 2.79 -14.19
N VAL A 105 -3.56 3.51 -13.43
CA VAL A 105 -4.98 3.19 -13.25
C VAL A 105 -5.72 3.20 -14.58
N TRP A 106 -5.40 4.18 -15.44
CA TRP A 106 -5.97 4.22 -16.79
C TRP A 106 -5.54 3.00 -17.62
N ALA A 107 -4.27 2.61 -17.56
CA ALA A 107 -3.73 1.43 -18.24
C ALA A 107 -4.33 0.12 -17.71
N LEU A 108 -4.42 -0.05 -16.40
CA LEU A 108 -5.05 -1.21 -15.75
C LEU A 108 -6.54 -1.33 -16.09
N SER A 109 -7.23 -0.21 -16.32
CA SER A 109 -8.63 -0.25 -16.75
C SER A 109 -8.82 -0.93 -18.12
N LEU A 110 -7.80 -0.97 -18.97
CA LEU A 110 -7.84 -1.74 -20.22
C LEU A 110 -7.80 -3.25 -19.93
N LEU A 111 -6.94 -3.71 -19.02
CA LEU A 111 -6.89 -5.11 -18.60
C LEU A 111 -8.25 -5.56 -18.03
N PHE A 112 -8.82 -4.75 -17.12
CA PHE A 112 -10.14 -5.05 -16.58
C PHE A 112 -11.25 -5.06 -17.63
N ALA A 113 -11.12 -4.35 -18.74
CA ALA A 113 -12.07 -4.43 -19.85
C ALA A 113 -12.02 -5.78 -20.58
N GLY A 114 -10.94 -6.55 -20.42
CA GLY A 114 -10.80 -7.92 -20.90
C GLY A 114 -11.54 -8.96 -20.04
N ALA A 115 -11.76 -8.69 -18.75
CA ALA A 115 -12.34 -9.67 -17.82
C ALA A 115 -13.69 -10.29 -18.27
N PRO A 116 -14.65 -9.56 -18.86
CA PRO A 116 -15.89 -10.15 -19.37
C PRO A 116 -15.67 -11.21 -20.47
N PHE A 117 -14.63 -11.05 -21.29
CA PHE A 117 -14.28 -12.01 -22.35
C PHE A 117 -13.66 -13.28 -21.77
N ALA A 118 -12.82 -13.14 -20.74
CA ALA A 118 -12.33 -14.30 -19.98
C ALA A 118 -13.50 -15.09 -19.39
N VAL A 119 -14.47 -14.42 -18.76
CA VAL A 119 -15.69 -15.05 -18.25
C VAL A 119 -16.47 -15.72 -19.38
N GLY A 120 -16.63 -15.06 -20.53
CA GLY A 120 -17.27 -15.64 -21.71
C GLY A 120 -16.61 -16.95 -22.17
N ALA A 121 -15.28 -16.98 -22.23
CA ALA A 121 -14.52 -18.19 -22.55
C ALA A 121 -14.71 -19.32 -21.51
N MET A 122 -14.98 -18.99 -20.25
CA MET A 122 -15.32 -19.98 -19.22
C MET A 122 -16.74 -20.51 -19.39
N VAL A 123 -17.68 -19.65 -19.76
CA VAL A 123 -19.09 -20.01 -20.00
C VAL A 123 -19.25 -20.95 -21.18
N VAL A 124 -18.46 -20.77 -22.25
CA VAL A 124 -18.42 -21.70 -23.41
C VAL A 124 -18.05 -23.13 -22.99
N GLY A 125 -17.47 -23.31 -21.80
CA GLY A 125 -17.18 -24.61 -21.19
C GLY A 125 -15.77 -25.10 -21.52
N GLY A 126 -15.18 -25.88 -20.61
CA GLY A 126 -13.90 -26.56 -20.83
C GLY A 126 -12.65 -25.93 -20.21
N ALA A 127 -12.67 -24.63 -19.92
CA ALA A 127 -11.62 -23.96 -19.16
C ALA A 127 -11.89 -24.12 -17.65
N PRO A 128 -11.03 -24.81 -16.89
CA PRO A 128 -11.23 -24.92 -15.44
C PRO A 128 -11.09 -23.55 -14.78
N LEU A 129 -11.86 -23.29 -13.71
CA LEU A 129 -11.84 -22.02 -12.97
C LEU A 129 -10.41 -21.60 -12.59
N LYS A 130 -9.60 -22.57 -12.18
CA LYS A 130 -8.17 -22.40 -11.88
C LYS A 130 -7.39 -21.77 -13.03
N LEU A 131 -7.64 -22.17 -14.28
CA LEU A 131 -6.94 -21.63 -15.45
C LEU A 131 -7.33 -20.16 -15.68
N GLY A 132 -8.62 -19.82 -15.53
CA GLY A 132 -9.08 -18.43 -15.64
C GLY A 132 -8.52 -17.54 -14.52
N ALA A 133 -8.47 -18.03 -13.28
CA ALA A 133 -7.87 -17.30 -12.17
C ALA A 133 -6.35 -17.08 -12.38
N MET A 134 -5.63 -18.10 -12.84
CA MET A 134 -4.20 -17.99 -13.16
C MET A 134 -3.95 -17.02 -14.32
N ALA A 135 -4.80 -17.04 -15.35
CA ALA A 135 -4.79 -16.11 -16.47
C ALA A 135 -4.94 -14.66 -16.03
N VAL A 136 -5.97 -14.35 -15.22
CA VAL A 136 -6.21 -13.01 -14.70
C VAL A 136 -5.06 -12.56 -13.79
N ALA A 137 -4.59 -13.43 -12.89
CA ALA A 137 -3.45 -13.13 -12.03
C ALA A 137 -2.19 -12.80 -12.85
N HIS A 138 -1.94 -13.56 -13.91
CA HIS A 138 -0.80 -13.34 -14.80
C HIS A 138 -0.92 -12.02 -15.57
N ALA A 139 -2.11 -11.71 -16.12
CA ALA A 139 -2.36 -10.44 -16.80
C ALA A 139 -2.16 -9.23 -15.86
N VAL A 140 -2.64 -9.32 -14.61
CA VAL A 140 -2.47 -8.26 -13.60
C VAL A 140 -0.99 -8.08 -13.23
N LEU A 141 -0.26 -9.18 -12.99
CA LEU A 141 1.17 -9.12 -12.66
C LEU A 141 1.99 -8.53 -13.81
N MET A 142 1.71 -8.95 -15.05
CA MET A 142 2.36 -8.41 -16.24
C MET A 142 2.00 -6.94 -16.47
N GLY A 143 0.76 -6.54 -16.17
CA GLY A 143 0.33 -5.15 -16.19
C GLY A 143 1.11 -4.30 -15.19
N ALA A 144 1.19 -4.74 -13.93
CA ALA A 144 1.93 -4.05 -12.88
C ALA A 144 3.44 -3.95 -13.19
N TYR A 145 4.00 -5.03 -13.74
CA TYR A 145 5.38 -5.06 -14.23
C TYR A 145 5.60 -4.01 -15.32
N SER A 146 4.75 -4.00 -16.34
CA SER A 146 4.82 -3.07 -17.47
C SER A 146 4.70 -1.63 -17.03
N VAL A 147 3.78 -1.32 -16.10
CA VAL A 147 3.64 0.01 -15.50
C VAL A 147 4.94 0.43 -14.82
N THR A 148 5.55 -0.46 -14.04
CA THR A 148 6.76 -0.14 -13.26
C THR A 148 7.95 0.13 -14.18
N VAL A 149 8.18 -0.72 -15.17
CA VAL A 149 9.22 -0.54 -16.20
C VAL A 149 9.01 0.78 -16.95
N SER A 150 7.77 1.07 -17.34
CA SER A 150 7.44 2.28 -18.10
C SER A 150 7.62 3.55 -17.28
N LEU A 151 7.29 3.51 -15.98
CA LEU A 151 7.49 4.64 -15.08
C LEU A 151 8.98 4.84 -14.79
N ALA A 152 9.76 3.77 -14.61
CA ALA A 152 11.21 3.85 -14.45
C ALA A 152 11.86 4.49 -15.69
N ALA A 153 11.49 4.05 -16.89
CA ALA A 153 11.93 4.65 -18.15
C ALA A 153 11.52 6.14 -18.25
N SER A 154 10.28 6.46 -17.84
CA SER A 154 9.79 7.85 -17.82
C SER A 154 10.59 8.76 -16.89
N VAL A 155 11.08 8.27 -15.75
CA VAL A 155 11.87 9.08 -14.81
C VAL A 155 13.29 9.30 -15.33
N SER A 156 13.87 8.29 -15.98
CA SER A 156 15.24 8.35 -16.50
C SER A 156 15.40 9.19 -17.76
N SER A 157 14.36 9.28 -18.60
CA SER A 157 14.46 9.92 -19.91
C SER A 157 14.14 11.41 -19.88
N ARG A 158 14.70 12.16 -20.83
CA ARG A 158 14.44 13.61 -20.95
C ARG A 158 13.26 13.93 -21.86
N THR A 159 13.02 13.06 -22.85
CA THR A 159 11.95 13.22 -23.85
C THR A 159 10.96 12.07 -23.80
N VAL A 160 9.73 12.30 -24.28
CA VAL A 160 8.68 11.27 -24.34
C VAL A 160 9.07 10.12 -25.29
N VAL A 161 9.74 10.43 -26.39
CA VAL A 161 10.18 9.45 -27.38
C VAL A 161 11.21 8.50 -26.76
N GLU A 162 12.20 9.05 -26.05
CA GLU A 162 13.22 8.27 -25.34
C GLU A 162 12.61 7.42 -24.23
N ALA A 163 11.67 7.97 -23.46
CA ALA A 163 10.98 7.22 -22.39
C ALA A 163 10.20 6.04 -22.95
N SER A 164 9.45 6.26 -24.03
CA SER A 164 8.60 5.24 -24.64
C SER A 164 9.45 4.15 -25.31
N SER A 165 10.50 4.54 -26.05
CA SER A 165 11.39 3.58 -26.68
C SER A 165 12.18 2.76 -25.65
N ALA A 166 12.68 3.38 -24.58
CA ALA A 166 13.34 2.68 -23.48
C ALA A 166 12.39 1.70 -22.77
N ALA A 167 11.14 2.12 -22.51
CA ALA A 167 10.12 1.24 -21.92
C ALA A 167 9.81 0.04 -22.81
N PHE A 168 9.63 0.23 -24.12
CA PHE A 168 9.41 -0.85 -25.07
C PHE A 168 10.61 -1.79 -25.19
N MET A 169 11.83 -1.24 -25.27
CA MET A 169 13.05 -2.05 -25.36
C MET A 169 13.27 -2.89 -24.09
N TRP A 170 13.00 -2.32 -22.92
CA TRP A 170 13.04 -3.08 -21.67
C TRP A 170 11.97 -4.15 -21.64
N LEU A 171 10.74 -3.81 -22.00
CA LEU A 171 9.64 -4.78 -22.01
C LEU A 171 9.94 -5.93 -22.99
N ILE A 172 10.28 -5.63 -24.24
CA ILE A 172 10.64 -6.65 -25.23
C ILE A 172 11.84 -7.47 -24.75
N GLY A 173 12.86 -6.83 -24.16
CA GLY A 173 14.04 -7.51 -23.63
C GLY A 173 13.72 -8.47 -22.49
N THR A 174 12.87 -8.09 -21.54
CA THR A 174 12.58 -8.90 -20.35
C THR A 174 11.40 -9.84 -20.56
N THR A 175 10.30 -9.35 -21.13
CA THR A 175 9.09 -10.13 -21.39
C THR A 175 9.19 -10.92 -22.67
N GLY A 176 9.89 -10.45 -23.70
CA GLY A 176 10.10 -11.23 -24.93
C GLY A 176 10.98 -12.44 -24.67
N VAL A 177 12.11 -12.26 -23.96
CA VAL A 177 12.95 -13.38 -23.52
C VAL A 177 12.18 -14.29 -22.55
N GLY A 178 11.45 -13.71 -21.59
CA GLY A 178 10.60 -14.47 -20.68
C GLY A 178 9.49 -15.26 -21.37
N ALA A 179 8.84 -14.68 -22.40
CA ALA A 179 7.78 -15.33 -23.17
C ALA A 179 8.33 -16.45 -24.05
N VAL A 180 9.51 -16.28 -24.65
CA VAL A 180 10.19 -17.36 -25.40
C VAL A 180 10.56 -18.50 -24.44
N VAL A 181 11.15 -18.20 -23.29
CA VAL A 181 11.49 -19.21 -22.27
C VAL A 181 10.24 -19.92 -21.76
N THR A 182 9.15 -19.18 -21.51
CA THR A 182 7.88 -19.73 -21.05
C THR A 182 7.20 -20.55 -22.13
N PHE A 183 7.22 -20.11 -23.39
CA PHE A 183 6.68 -20.85 -24.53
C PHE A 183 7.45 -22.15 -24.75
N VAL A 184 8.79 -22.11 -24.69
CA VAL A 184 9.64 -23.30 -24.76
C VAL A 184 9.35 -24.22 -23.57
N SER A 185 9.22 -23.68 -22.37
CA SER A 185 8.85 -24.42 -21.16
C SER A 185 7.47 -25.06 -21.26
N LEU A 186 6.45 -24.32 -21.72
CA LEU A 186 5.10 -24.84 -21.96
C LEU A 186 5.07 -25.90 -23.07
N SER A 187 5.89 -25.74 -24.11
CA SER A 187 6.03 -26.71 -25.20
C SER A 187 6.68 -28.00 -24.71
N LEU A 188 7.68 -27.90 -23.83
CA LEU A 188 8.32 -29.03 -23.14
C LEU A 188 7.40 -29.66 -22.07
N LEU A 189 6.47 -28.91 -21.50
CA LEU A 189 5.45 -29.40 -20.58
C LEU A 189 4.28 -30.07 -21.30
N TYR A 190 3.90 -29.59 -22.48
CA TYR A 190 2.90 -30.24 -23.32
C TYR A 190 3.35 -31.65 -23.75
N SER A 191 4.66 -31.92 -23.74
CA SER A 191 5.22 -33.29 -23.86
C SER A 191 5.09 -34.18 -22.60
N GLY A 192 4.40 -33.75 -21.54
CA GLY A 192 3.83 -34.67 -20.54
C GLY A 192 4.46 -34.73 -19.15
N THR A 193 5.22 -33.72 -18.71
CA THR A 193 5.77 -33.67 -17.33
C THR A 193 4.84 -32.90 -16.39
N ARG A 194 4.60 -33.46 -15.20
CA ARG A 194 3.38 -33.26 -14.39
C ARG A 194 3.42 -32.09 -13.39
N ASP A 195 4.54 -31.37 -13.25
CA ASP A 195 4.70 -30.37 -12.19
C ASP A 195 4.66 -28.92 -12.70
N GLN A 196 3.66 -28.17 -12.26
CA GLN A 196 3.34 -26.80 -12.68
C GLN A 196 3.90 -25.70 -11.74
N SER A 197 4.54 -26.05 -10.62
CA SER A 197 4.90 -25.11 -9.55
C SER A 197 6.10 -24.20 -9.88
N TRP A 198 7.07 -24.68 -10.65
CA TRP A 198 8.32 -23.95 -10.95
C TRP A 198 8.12 -22.75 -11.89
N MET A 199 7.06 -22.75 -12.73
CA MET A 199 6.77 -21.64 -13.64
C MET A 199 6.38 -20.36 -12.90
N VAL A 200 5.58 -20.46 -11.83
CA VAL A 200 5.22 -19.30 -10.99
C VAL A 200 6.47 -18.71 -10.31
N GLY A 201 7.40 -19.59 -9.90
CA GLY A 201 8.69 -19.20 -9.33
C GLY A 201 9.54 -18.37 -10.29
N PHE A 202 9.69 -18.80 -11.55
CA PHE A 202 10.49 -18.07 -12.55
C PHE A 202 9.96 -16.66 -12.84
N PHE A 203 8.64 -16.50 -12.99
CA PHE A 203 8.03 -15.19 -13.18
C PHE A 203 8.18 -14.30 -11.95
N PHE A 204 8.02 -14.86 -10.75
CA PHE A 204 8.22 -14.13 -9.50
C PHE A 204 9.67 -13.67 -9.33
N VAL A 205 10.64 -14.54 -9.63
CA VAL A 205 12.08 -14.23 -9.57
C VAL A 205 12.46 -13.19 -10.62
N GLY A 206 11.97 -13.30 -11.86
CA GLY A 206 12.21 -12.30 -12.91
C GLY A 206 11.60 -10.93 -12.58
N ALA A 207 10.38 -10.91 -12.05
CA ALA A 207 9.72 -9.68 -11.60
C ALA A 207 10.47 -9.02 -10.43
N LEU A 208 10.90 -9.82 -9.44
CA LEU A 208 11.73 -9.34 -8.33
C LEU A 208 13.08 -8.82 -8.82
N ALA A 209 13.80 -9.56 -9.66
CA ALA A 209 15.11 -9.16 -10.18
C ALA A 209 15.02 -7.82 -10.95
N THR A 210 13.95 -7.60 -11.71
CA THR A 210 13.74 -6.33 -12.41
C THR A 210 13.38 -5.20 -11.44
N LEU A 211 12.47 -5.45 -10.48
CA LEU A 211 12.14 -4.48 -9.43
C LEU A 211 13.40 -4.06 -8.66
N PHE A 212 14.24 -5.02 -8.28
CA PHE A 212 15.49 -4.77 -7.58
C PHE A 212 16.54 -4.07 -8.46
N GLY A 213 16.63 -4.39 -9.76
CA GLY A 213 17.48 -3.66 -10.71
C GLY A 213 17.08 -2.18 -10.86
N ILE A 214 15.77 -1.90 -10.81
CA ILE A 214 15.22 -0.54 -10.80
C ILE A 214 15.60 0.17 -9.48
N PHE A 215 15.39 -0.47 -8.33
CA PHE A 215 15.76 0.10 -7.02
C PHE A 215 17.28 0.32 -6.86
N ALA A 216 18.11 -0.56 -7.42
CA ALA A 216 19.57 -0.43 -7.41
C ALA A 216 20.04 0.80 -8.21
N ARG A 217 19.36 1.15 -9.31
CA ARG A 217 19.66 2.35 -10.09
C ARG A 217 19.18 3.65 -9.46
N ILE A 218 18.13 3.61 -8.62
CA ILE A 218 17.54 4.81 -7.98
C ILE A 218 18.44 5.39 -6.86
N ARG A 219 19.62 4.82 -6.55
CA ARG A 219 20.55 5.29 -5.48
C ARG A 219 19.95 5.36 -4.05
N VAL A 220 18.75 4.83 -3.80
CA VAL A 220 18.08 4.99 -2.48
C VAL A 220 18.44 3.92 -1.44
N ALA A 221 19.07 2.78 -1.78
CA ALA A 221 19.57 1.86 -0.74
C ALA A 221 20.64 0.90 -1.27
N GLY A 222 21.90 1.35 -1.30
CA GLY A 222 23.03 0.57 -1.85
C GLY A 222 23.37 -0.74 -1.12
N SER A 223 22.89 -0.94 0.11
CA SER A 223 23.24 -2.12 0.92
C SER A 223 22.07 -3.09 1.13
N VAL A 224 20.83 -2.61 1.26
CA VAL A 224 19.66 -3.47 1.46
C VAL A 224 19.24 -4.17 0.16
N GLY A 225 19.36 -3.49 -0.98
CA GLY A 225 19.04 -4.08 -2.29
C GLY A 225 19.96 -5.24 -2.66
N ALA A 226 21.26 -5.14 -2.33
CA ALA A 226 22.25 -6.18 -2.62
C ALA A 226 22.04 -7.45 -1.78
N VAL A 227 21.72 -7.30 -0.49
CA VAL A 227 21.43 -8.43 0.41
C VAL A 227 20.15 -9.16 -0.01
N LEU A 228 19.11 -8.43 -0.41
CA LEU A 228 17.85 -9.03 -0.85
C LEU A 228 17.94 -9.66 -2.24
N LEU A 229 18.75 -9.11 -3.16
CA LEU A 229 19.10 -9.77 -4.43
C LEU A 229 19.86 -11.07 -4.21
N GLY A 230 20.78 -11.11 -3.24
CA GLY A 230 21.48 -12.34 -2.84
C GLY A 230 20.52 -13.40 -2.30
N LEU A 231 19.55 -13.01 -1.47
CA LEU A 231 18.55 -13.93 -0.90
C LEU A 231 17.52 -14.42 -1.95
N ALA A 232 17.11 -13.57 -2.89
CA ALA A 232 16.25 -13.97 -4.00
C ALA A 232 16.97 -14.90 -4.99
N GLY A 233 18.26 -14.66 -5.24
CA GLY A 233 19.11 -15.56 -6.04
C GLY A 233 19.32 -16.92 -5.36
N LEU A 234 19.54 -16.94 -4.04
CA LEU A 234 19.71 -18.17 -3.26
C LEU A 234 18.43 -19.01 -3.20
N THR A 235 17.27 -18.38 -3.04
CA THR A 235 15.97 -19.08 -3.03
C THR A 235 15.60 -19.64 -4.42
N GLY A 236 15.89 -18.89 -5.49
CA GLY A 236 15.76 -19.40 -6.86
C GLY A 236 16.70 -20.58 -7.15
N TRP A 237 17.95 -20.52 -6.69
CA TRP A 237 18.93 -21.60 -6.85
C TRP A 237 18.50 -22.89 -6.12
N PHE A 238 17.99 -22.76 -4.89
CA PHE A 238 17.50 -23.91 -4.09
C PHE A 238 16.28 -24.62 -4.71
N GLN A 239 15.37 -23.87 -5.37
CA GLN A 239 14.25 -24.48 -6.09
C GLN A 239 14.70 -25.20 -7.36
N VAL A 240 15.70 -24.66 -8.07
CA VAL A 240 16.26 -25.32 -9.25
C VAL A 240 16.96 -26.63 -8.85
N SER A 241 17.75 -26.64 -7.77
CA SER A 241 18.46 -27.85 -7.33
C SER A 241 17.53 -28.95 -6.80
N SER A 242 16.41 -28.61 -6.17
CA SER A 242 15.46 -29.59 -5.65
C SER A 242 14.58 -30.23 -6.74
N GLY A 243 14.32 -29.52 -7.84
CA GLY A 243 13.58 -30.05 -8.99
C GLY A 243 14.33 -31.13 -9.81
N PHE A 244 15.65 -31.23 -9.69
CA PHE A 244 16.45 -32.24 -10.40
C PHE A 244 16.59 -33.59 -9.65
N GLY A 245 16.02 -33.72 -8.45
CA GLY A 245 16.15 -34.92 -7.61
C GLY A 245 15.43 -36.19 -8.11
N GLY A 246 14.72 -36.12 -9.25
CA GLY A 246 13.91 -37.23 -9.77
C GLY A 246 14.60 -38.21 -10.71
N SER A 247 15.83 -37.92 -11.17
CA SER A 247 16.59 -38.83 -12.04
C SER A 247 17.94 -39.14 -11.41
N ALA A 248 18.19 -40.43 -11.19
CA ALA A 248 19.41 -40.97 -10.58
C ALA A 248 20.69 -40.42 -11.25
N VAL A 249 21.25 -39.37 -10.65
CA VAL A 249 22.62 -38.94 -10.89
C VAL A 249 23.47 -39.60 -9.79
N PRO A 250 24.64 -40.20 -10.10
CA PRO A 250 25.47 -40.83 -9.10
C PRO A 250 25.87 -39.80 -8.02
N THR A 251 25.73 -40.20 -6.76
CA THR A 251 25.88 -39.41 -5.54
C THR A 251 27.30 -39.07 -5.04
N PRO A 252 28.46 -39.50 -5.61
CA PRO A 252 29.72 -39.33 -4.90
C PRO A 252 30.25 -37.88 -4.87
N ILE A 253 29.67 -36.95 -5.64
CA ILE A 253 30.09 -35.53 -5.64
C ILE A 253 29.36 -34.73 -4.55
N VAL A 254 28.08 -35.04 -4.28
CA VAL A 254 27.28 -34.32 -3.28
C VAL A 254 27.73 -34.69 -1.86
N ASP A 255 28.01 -35.97 -1.62
CA ASP A 255 28.46 -36.45 -0.31
C ASP A 255 29.84 -35.92 0.07
N ARG A 256 30.77 -35.80 -0.90
CA ARG A 256 32.08 -35.17 -0.64
C ARG A 256 31.98 -33.68 -0.36
N THR A 257 31.01 -32.99 -0.94
CA THR A 257 30.83 -31.56 -0.73
C THR A 257 30.18 -31.28 0.63
N MET A 258 29.23 -32.13 1.07
CA MET A 258 28.61 -32.05 2.40
C MET A 258 29.59 -32.42 3.53
N ALA A 259 30.47 -33.41 3.33
CA ALA A 259 31.48 -33.81 4.31
C ALA A 259 32.54 -32.73 4.59
N ILE A 260 32.81 -31.83 3.63
CA ILE A 260 33.76 -30.73 3.78
C ILE A 260 33.15 -29.53 4.52
N LEU A 261 31.82 -29.38 4.51
CA LEU A 261 31.14 -28.17 4.98
C LEU A 261 30.55 -28.26 6.41
N CYS A 262 30.37 -29.45 6.98
CA CYS A 262 29.77 -29.62 8.32
C CYS A 262 30.49 -30.68 9.18
N PRO A 263 31.41 -30.30 10.09
CA PRO A 263 32.09 -31.27 10.96
C PRO A 263 31.26 -31.75 12.18
N TRP A 264 29.98 -31.37 12.30
CA TRP A 264 29.14 -31.64 13.49
C TRP A 264 27.94 -32.59 13.23
N GLY A 265 27.86 -33.23 12.06
CA GLY A 265 26.67 -33.99 11.63
C GLY A 265 26.47 -35.39 12.25
N ALA A 266 27.45 -35.96 12.94
CA ALA A 266 27.43 -37.39 13.28
C ALA A 266 26.79 -37.77 14.63
N SER A 267 26.37 -36.81 15.48
CA SER A 267 25.89 -37.11 16.85
C SER A 267 24.37 -36.96 17.05
N LEU A 268 23.61 -36.52 16.04
CA LEU A 268 22.17 -36.21 16.19
C LEU A 268 21.23 -37.26 15.60
N SER A 269 21.73 -38.21 14.80
CA SER A 269 20.91 -39.27 14.21
C SER A 269 20.44 -40.33 15.22
N ASP A 270 21.13 -40.46 16.35
CA ASP A 270 20.91 -41.58 17.28
C ASP A 270 19.91 -41.27 18.40
N LEU A 271 19.36 -40.05 18.45
CA LEU A 271 18.49 -39.57 19.54
C LEU A 271 17.01 -39.36 19.16
N ALA A 272 16.62 -39.79 17.96
CA ALA A 272 15.30 -39.49 17.40
C ALA A 272 14.51 -40.74 17.00
N PHE A 273 14.32 -41.70 17.90
CA PHE A 273 13.23 -42.68 17.75
C PHE A 273 12.60 -43.00 19.11
N GLU A 274 11.27 -42.90 19.13
CA GLU A 274 10.33 -43.40 20.17
C GLU A 274 10.13 -42.56 21.44
N HIS A 275 9.32 -41.49 21.38
CA HIS A 275 8.29 -41.15 22.38
C HIS A 275 7.41 -39.97 21.91
N PRO A 276 6.12 -39.89 22.33
CA PRO A 276 5.21 -38.85 21.87
C PRO A 276 5.68 -37.48 22.40
N LEU A 277 5.92 -36.56 21.47
CA LEU A 277 6.44 -35.21 21.68
C LEU A 277 5.82 -34.54 22.90
N SER A 278 6.66 -34.35 23.91
CA SER A 278 6.33 -33.82 25.22
C SER A 278 5.94 -32.34 25.15
N THR A 279 5.26 -31.89 26.20
CA THR A 279 4.90 -30.50 26.53
C THR A 279 6.06 -29.50 26.31
N GLY A 280 7.31 -29.98 26.27
CA GLY A 280 8.52 -29.20 26.01
C GLY A 280 8.57 -28.55 24.62
N THR A 281 8.19 -29.22 23.54
CA THR A 281 8.27 -28.64 22.17
C THR A 281 7.29 -27.48 22.01
N ARG A 282 6.13 -27.56 22.67
CA ARG A 282 5.14 -26.47 22.73
C ARG A 282 5.69 -25.29 23.54
N PHE A 283 6.35 -25.56 24.66
CA PHE A 283 6.95 -24.51 25.50
C PHE A 283 8.12 -23.80 24.79
N VAL A 284 8.92 -24.53 24.01
CA VAL A 284 10.03 -23.98 23.22
C VAL A 284 9.53 -23.09 22.06
N ALA A 285 8.44 -23.47 21.39
CA ALA A 285 7.83 -22.63 20.35
C ALA A 285 7.23 -21.33 20.90
N TRP A 286 6.63 -21.38 22.10
CA TRP A 286 6.14 -20.18 22.78
C TRP A 286 7.27 -19.31 23.32
N GLY A 287 8.31 -19.93 23.89
CA GLY A 287 9.51 -19.26 24.35
C GLY A 287 10.23 -18.55 23.22
N SER A 288 10.36 -19.18 22.05
CA SER A 288 11.00 -18.57 20.88
C SER A 288 10.19 -17.39 20.34
N HIS A 289 8.85 -17.44 20.38
CA HIS A 289 8.01 -16.33 19.95
C HIS A 289 8.07 -15.12 20.90
N LEU A 290 8.06 -15.35 22.22
CA LEU A 290 8.24 -14.30 23.23
C LEU A 290 9.65 -13.70 23.18
N VAL A 291 10.69 -14.52 23.01
CA VAL A 291 12.08 -14.06 22.86
C VAL A 291 12.23 -13.27 21.55
N PHE A 292 11.59 -13.69 20.47
CA PHE A 292 11.63 -12.97 19.20
C PHE A 292 10.89 -11.62 19.28
N CYS A 293 9.73 -11.57 19.93
CA CYS A 293 9.01 -10.32 20.21
C CYS A 293 9.83 -9.38 21.09
N ALA A 294 10.45 -9.91 22.16
CA ALA A 294 11.34 -9.15 23.03
C ALA A 294 12.58 -8.64 22.28
N PHE A 295 13.14 -9.44 21.37
CA PHE A 295 14.27 -9.05 20.53
C PHE A 295 13.89 -7.99 19.51
N ALA A 296 12.74 -8.12 18.84
CA ALA A 296 12.22 -7.10 17.92
C ALA A 296 11.99 -5.77 18.66
N LEU A 297 11.38 -5.80 19.85
CA LEU A 297 11.21 -4.64 20.72
C LEU A 297 12.55 -4.07 21.19
N TYR A 298 13.54 -4.92 21.50
CA TYR A 298 14.89 -4.49 21.86
C TYR A 298 15.60 -3.79 20.70
N VAL A 299 15.52 -4.35 19.48
CA VAL A 299 16.09 -3.75 18.26
C VAL A 299 15.41 -2.42 17.95
N LEU A 300 14.09 -2.35 18.03
CA LEU A 300 13.33 -1.09 17.93
C LEU A 300 13.81 -0.06 18.95
N ARG A 301 13.95 -0.46 20.23
CA ARG A 301 14.43 0.43 21.30
C ARG A 301 15.87 0.89 21.07
N ARG A 302 16.72 0.03 20.49
CA ARG A 302 18.12 0.35 20.15
C ARG A 302 18.22 1.29 18.95
N LEU A 303 17.37 1.10 17.93
CA LEU A 303 17.27 2.00 16.77
C LEU A 303 16.74 3.37 17.17
N VAL A 304 15.73 3.42 18.05
CA VAL A 304 15.24 4.69 18.63
C VAL A 304 16.32 5.37 19.47
N ARG A 305 17.14 4.63 20.23
CA ARG A 305 18.29 5.21 20.95
C ARG A 305 19.39 5.74 20.03
N LYS A 306 19.72 5.01 18.95
CA LYS A 306 20.75 5.42 18.00
C LYS A 306 20.34 6.62 17.15
N ASN A 307 19.04 6.75 16.87
CA ASN A 307 18.48 7.86 16.10
C ASN A 307 17.90 8.98 17.00
N GLY A 308 17.95 8.79 18.32
CA GLY A 308 17.63 9.83 19.28
C GLY A 308 18.66 10.92 19.17
N PHE A 309 18.21 12.09 18.68
CA PHE A 309 18.91 13.36 18.71
C PHE A 309 19.84 13.47 19.92
N GLU A 310 21.14 13.24 19.70
CA GLU A 310 22.10 14.14 20.28
C GLU A 310 21.77 15.49 19.65
N LEU A 311 21.01 16.33 20.37
CA LEU A 311 21.14 17.77 20.21
C LEU A 311 22.62 18.05 20.40
N GLY A 312 23.36 18.09 19.30
CA GLY A 312 24.75 18.51 19.31
C GLY A 312 24.84 19.82 20.09
N PRO A 313 25.92 20.06 20.83
CA PRO A 313 26.09 21.29 21.63
C PRO A 313 25.96 22.59 20.82
N GLU A 314 25.89 22.51 19.48
CA GLU A 314 25.64 23.63 18.58
C GLU A 314 24.24 24.26 18.70
N GLY A 315 23.26 23.57 19.32
CA GLY A 315 21.94 24.15 19.61
C GLY A 315 21.90 25.15 20.77
N ARG A 316 23.00 25.34 21.53
CA ARG A 316 23.09 26.34 22.61
C ARG A 316 23.81 27.64 22.19
N ALA A 317 24.28 27.76 20.95
CA ALA A 317 25.03 28.92 20.50
C ALA A 317 24.16 29.94 19.72
N ALA A 318 23.01 30.36 20.26
CA ALA A 318 22.30 31.55 19.77
C ALA A 318 21.23 32.10 20.74
N GLU A 319 21.34 31.90 22.05
CA GLU A 319 20.72 32.86 22.97
C GLU A 319 21.62 34.10 23.03
N ALA A 320 21.55 34.91 21.97
CA ALA A 320 21.97 36.30 22.07
C ALA A 320 21.16 36.93 23.21
N PRO A 321 21.80 37.65 24.14
CA PRO A 321 21.09 38.30 25.23
C PRO A 321 20.02 39.19 24.62
N VAL A 322 18.76 38.87 24.90
CA VAL A 322 17.62 39.76 24.65
C VAL A 322 17.94 41.06 25.37
N SER A 323 18.45 42.04 24.61
CA SER A 323 18.65 43.39 25.08
C SER A 323 17.30 43.86 25.58
N ARG A 324 17.26 44.20 26.87
CA ARG A 324 16.10 44.81 27.50
C ARG A 324 15.66 45.99 26.62
N PRO A 325 14.37 46.12 26.30
CA PRO A 325 13.90 47.33 25.64
C PRO A 325 14.34 48.54 26.47
N PRO A 326 14.89 49.59 25.83
CA PRO A 326 15.28 50.79 26.55
C PRO A 326 14.09 51.30 27.35
N ALA A 327 14.34 51.59 28.63
CA ALA A 327 13.35 52.13 29.54
C ALA A 327 12.59 53.27 28.85
N ARG A 328 11.26 53.18 28.84
CA ARG A 328 10.41 54.29 28.41
C ARG A 328 10.88 55.55 29.15
N PRO A 329 11.25 56.63 28.44
CA PRO A 329 11.50 57.90 29.10
C PRO A 329 10.23 58.28 29.85
N ALA A 330 10.40 58.64 31.13
CA ALA A 330 9.35 59.17 31.97
C ALA A 330 8.67 60.31 31.22
N LEU A 331 7.39 60.13 30.89
CA LEU A 331 6.51 61.20 30.45
C LEU A 331 6.41 62.18 31.62
N SER A 332 7.24 63.22 31.56
CA SER A 332 7.05 64.42 32.37
C SER A 332 5.68 65.00 32.03
N GLU A 333 4.94 65.32 33.08
CA GLU A 333 3.73 66.11 33.05
C GLU A 333 3.99 67.42 32.29
N SER A 334 3.61 67.48 31.02
CA SER A 334 3.38 68.76 30.35
C SER A 334 1.93 69.14 30.58
N LYS A 335 1.75 69.98 31.59
CA LYS A 335 0.57 70.82 31.75
C LYS A 335 0.35 71.64 30.49
N GLY A 336 -0.87 71.56 29.97
CA GLY A 336 -1.49 72.60 29.16
C GLY A 336 -1.20 72.52 27.67
N LEU A 337 -2.20 72.13 26.89
CA LEU A 337 -2.45 72.79 25.61
C LEU A 337 -3.97 72.82 25.30
N PRO A 338 -4.45 73.88 24.63
CA PRO A 338 -5.86 74.26 24.61
C PRO A 338 -6.65 73.65 23.45
N ALA A 339 -7.96 73.64 23.67
CA ALA A 339 -9.07 73.87 22.74
C ALA A 339 -8.86 73.73 21.21
N ARG A 340 -9.82 72.98 20.63
CA ARG A 340 -10.33 72.98 19.24
C ARG A 340 -9.50 72.25 18.18
N LEU A 341 -9.88 70.99 17.96
CA LEU A 341 -9.74 70.31 16.67
C LEU A 341 -10.83 70.82 15.70
N PRO A 342 -10.49 71.20 14.46
CA PRO A 342 -11.48 71.51 13.43
C PRO A 342 -12.10 70.24 12.85
N ALA A 343 -13.36 70.36 12.44
CA ALA A 343 -14.19 69.30 11.87
C ALA A 343 -13.56 68.65 10.60
N PRO A 344 -13.86 67.36 10.34
CA PRO A 344 -13.32 66.65 9.18
C PRO A 344 -13.89 67.20 7.87
N ARG A 345 -13.00 67.48 6.91
CA ARG A 345 -13.36 67.78 5.52
C ARG A 345 -13.90 66.52 4.83
N PRO A 346 -14.95 66.62 4.01
CA PRO A 346 -15.43 65.49 3.20
C PRO A 346 -14.41 65.12 2.13
N ALA A 347 -14.18 63.82 1.94
CA ALA A 347 -13.32 63.27 0.92
C ALA A 347 -13.87 63.56 -0.49
N PRO A 348 -13.02 63.86 -1.49
CA PRO A 348 -13.46 64.02 -2.86
C PRO A 348 -13.94 62.67 -3.44
N ALA A 349 -15.06 62.72 -4.14
CA ALA A 349 -15.61 61.61 -4.90
C ALA A 349 -14.61 61.15 -5.96
N VAL A 350 -14.13 59.91 -5.84
CA VAL A 350 -13.36 59.24 -6.88
C VAL A 350 -14.32 58.83 -7.99
N SER A 351 -14.38 59.65 -9.03
CA SER A 351 -15.08 59.34 -10.28
C SER A 351 -14.28 58.33 -11.10
N ASN A 352 -14.92 57.20 -11.42
CA ASN A 352 -14.78 56.40 -12.64
C ASN A 352 -13.38 56.30 -13.27
N VAL A 353 -12.64 55.26 -12.87
CA VAL A 353 -11.53 54.72 -13.67
C VAL A 353 -12.14 53.95 -14.85
N ARG A 354 -12.05 54.55 -16.04
CA ARG A 354 -12.30 53.87 -17.32
C ARG A 354 -11.19 52.86 -17.57
N PHE A 355 -11.57 51.61 -17.79
CA PHE A 355 -10.74 50.62 -18.45
C PHE A 355 -10.78 50.83 -19.97
N PHE A 356 -9.68 50.47 -20.63
CA PHE A 356 -9.34 50.57 -22.05
C PHE A 356 -8.77 51.92 -22.51
N ASP A 357 -7.45 51.93 -22.72
CA ASP A 357 -6.96 52.18 -24.07
C ASP A 357 -5.69 51.38 -24.38
N SER A 358 -5.64 50.91 -25.61
CA SER A 358 -4.67 50.00 -26.20
C SER A 358 -3.44 50.73 -26.74
N GLY A 359 -2.27 50.09 -26.57
CA GLY A 359 -1.20 50.06 -27.57
C GLY A 359 -0.42 51.35 -27.81
N VAL A 360 0.76 51.47 -27.20
CA VAL A 360 1.91 52.17 -27.80
C VAL A 360 3.19 51.42 -27.41
N THR A 361 3.88 50.89 -28.41
CA THR A 361 5.28 50.46 -28.33
C THR A 361 6.16 51.71 -28.21
N SER A 362 6.93 51.82 -27.12
CA SER A 362 8.07 52.73 -27.03
C SER A 362 9.33 51.94 -26.63
N PRO A 363 10.45 52.08 -27.36
CA PRO A 363 11.73 51.52 -27.00
C PRO A 363 12.58 52.57 -26.28
N ASP A 364 12.44 52.68 -24.95
CA ASP A 364 13.38 53.43 -24.11
C ASP A 364 13.70 52.59 -22.85
N ALA A 365 14.57 51.61 -23.05
CA ALA A 365 15.14 50.80 -21.99
C ALA A 365 16.50 51.37 -21.57
N ALA A 366 16.50 52.50 -20.86
CA ALA A 366 17.67 52.96 -20.12
C ALA A 366 17.26 54.00 -19.06
N LEU A 367 16.93 53.53 -17.84
CA LEU A 367 16.98 54.23 -16.54
C LEU A 367 15.92 53.64 -15.58
N HIS A 368 16.14 52.40 -15.11
CA HIS A 368 15.44 51.92 -13.93
C HIS A 368 16.39 51.94 -12.73
N GLY A 369 16.24 52.95 -11.89
CA GLY A 369 16.75 52.94 -10.52
C GLY A 369 16.13 51.80 -9.71
N PRO A 370 16.70 51.49 -8.52
CA PRO A 370 16.21 50.41 -7.69
C PRO A 370 14.72 50.60 -7.36
N PRO A 371 13.91 49.53 -7.40
CA PRO A 371 12.49 49.62 -7.10
C PRO A 371 12.30 50.23 -5.70
N PRO A 372 11.33 51.15 -5.52
CA PRO A 372 11.08 51.72 -4.20
C PRO A 372 10.77 50.60 -3.21
N PRO A 373 11.24 50.71 -1.96
CA PRO A 373 10.99 49.69 -0.94
C PRO A 373 9.49 49.45 -0.85
N ARG A 374 9.08 48.18 -0.95
CA ARG A 374 7.70 47.75 -0.74
C ARG A 374 7.24 48.31 0.61
N THR A 375 6.48 49.39 0.56
CA THR A 375 5.75 49.90 1.71
C THR A 375 4.76 48.81 2.08
N TRP A 376 5.03 48.14 3.20
CA TRP A 376 4.08 47.21 3.81
C TRP A 376 2.77 47.97 3.98
N THR A 377 1.76 47.66 3.16
CA THR A 377 0.41 48.16 3.37
C THR A 377 0.06 47.82 4.82
N PRO A 378 -0.20 48.82 5.68
CA PRO A 378 -0.50 48.56 7.08
C PRO A 378 -1.66 47.58 7.12
N MET A 379 -1.49 46.50 7.90
CA MET A 379 -2.53 45.50 8.14
C MET A 379 -3.83 46.24 8.36
N VAL A 380 -4.81 46.01 7.47
CA VAL A 380 -6.15 46.56 7.61
C VAL A 380 -6.58 46.29 9.05
N PRO A 381 -6.87 47.33 9.85
CA PRO A 381 -7.17 47.13 11.26
C PRO A 381 -8.34 46.15 11.36
N MET A 382 -8.18 45.08 12.16
CA MET A 382 -9.21 44.05 12.38
C MET A 382 -10.59 44.64 12.72
N ALA A 383 -10.63 45.86 13.25
CA ALA A 383 -11.84 46.64 13.48
C ALA A 383 -12.65 46.94 12.20
N ALA A 384 -12.02 47.13 11.05
CA ALA A 384 -12.71 47.39 9.79
C ALA A 384 -13.35 46.12 9.19
N ILE A 385 -12.79 44.94 9.45
CA ILE A 385 -13.36 43.65 9.03
C ILE A 385 -14.54 43.26 9.94
N ALA A 386 -14.54 43.70 11.19
CA ALA A 386 -15.62 43.42 12.15
C ALA A 386 -16.97 44.07 11.80
N ASN A 387 -16.99 45.16 11.02
CA ASN A 387 -18.23 45.83 10.61
C ASN A 387 -18.81 45.34 9.28
N ASP A 388 -18.13 44.41 8.59
CA ASP A 388 -18.69 43.86 7.35
C ASP A 388 -19.68 42.73 7.67
N ASP A 389 -20.94 43.10 7.81
CA ASP A 389 -22.07 42.20 8.04
C ASP A 389 -22.18 41.08 6.99
N ALA A 390 -21.63 41.27 5.78
CA ALA A 390 -21.60 40.21 4.76
C ALA A 390 -20.59 39.12 5.15
N VAL A 391 -19.44 39.53 5.68
CA VAL A 391 -18.39 38.63 6.17
C VAL A 391 -18.88 37.89 7.42
N LEU A 392 -19.47 38.59 8.38
CA LEU A 392 -20.06 37.97 9.57
C LEU A 392 -21.22 37.03 9.24
N ARG A 393 -22.08 37.36 8.27
CA ARG A 393 -23.11 36.43 7.78
C ARG A 393 -22.52 35.19 7.12
N LYS A 394 -21.41 35.32 6.39
CA LYS A 394 -20.69 34.16 5.83
C LYS A 394 -20.12 33.27 6.93
N TYR A 395 -19.52 33.85 7.97
CA TYR A 395 -19.01 33.09 9.12
C TYR A 395 -20.14 32.48 9.95
N ARG A 396 -21.23 33.19 10.22
CA ARG A 396 -22.42 32.65 10.91
C ARG A 396 -23.11 31.56 10.12
N ARG A 397 -23.26 31.69 8.80
CA ARG A 397 -23.80 30.60 7.96
C ARG A 397 -22.85 29.39 7.97
N LYS A 398 -21.54 29.61 7.93
CA LYS A 398 -20.54 28.53 8.02
C LYS A 398 -20.55 27.86 9.40
N ALA A 399 -20.74 28.63 10.47
CA ALA A 399 -20.88 28.14 11.84
C ALA A 399 -22.24 27.44 12.09
N ALA A 400 -23.33 27.96 11.54
CA ALA A 400 -24.65 27.33 11.59
C ALA A 400 -24.72 26.04 10.76
N SER A 401 -23.87 25.93 9.72
CA SER A 401 -23.66 24.68 8.97
C SER A 401 -22.63 23.75 9.62
N ALA A 402 -22.07 24.11 10.78
CA ALA A 402 -21.20 23.22 11.52
C ALA A 402 -22.06 22.07 12.05
N LEU A 403 -22.08 20.98 11.27
CA LEU A 403 -22.68 19.72 11.70
C LEU A 403 -22.21 19.40 13.12
N PRO A 404 -23.10 18.86 13.97
CA PRO A 404 -22.75 18.50 15.34
C PRO A 404 -21.45 17.69 15.32
N VAL A 405 -20.48 18.15 16.12
CA VAL A 405 -19.24 17.42 16.36
C VAL A 405 -19.64 16.16 17.12
N TRP A 406 -19.16 15.00 16.67
CA TRP A 406 -19.43 13.75 17.38
C TRP A 406 -18.77 13.76 18.77
N ASP A 407 -19.19 12.85 19.65
CA ASP A 407 -18.65 12.70 21.01
C ASP A 407 -17.12 12.57 21.02
N ASN A 408 -16.54 12.00 19.95
CA ASN A 408 -15.11 12.03 19.70
C ASN A 408 -14.75 13.03 18.58
N PRO A 409 -14.20 14.22 18.92
CA PRO A 409 -13.86 15.24 17.94
C PRO A 409 -12.70 14.84 17.03
N VAL A 410 -11.79 13.98 17.50
CA VAL A 410 -10.66 13.46 16.72
C VAL A 410 -11.18 12.54 15.60
N LEU A 411 -12.10 11.64 15.92
CA LEU A 411 -12.77 10.78 14.93
C LEU A 411 -13.49 11.62 13.88
N TRP A 412 -14.30 12.60 14.31
CA TRP A 412 -15.07 13.46 13.40
C TRP A 412 -14.16 14.27 12.47
N LYS A 413 -13.07 14.84 13.01
CA LYS A 413 -12.03 15.54 12.25
C LYS A 413 -11.48 14.61 11.17
N ASP A 414 -11.03 13.42 11.57
CA ASP A 414 -10.39 12.48 10.66
C ASP A 414 -11.34 12.01 9.56
N VAL A 415 -12.56 11.59 9.89
CA VAL A 415 -13.54 11.13 8.88
C VAL A 415 -13.84 12.20 7.84
N LYS A 416 -13.79 13.49 8.20
CA LYS A 416 -13.98 14.59 7.26
C LYS A 416 -12.73 14.95 6.47
N ILE A 417 -11.56 14.94 7.12
CA ILE A 417 -10.29 15.41 6.56
C ILE A 417 -9.58 14.32 5.75
N LEU A 418 -9.73 13.03 6.10
CA LEU A 418 -9.14 11.89 5.37
C LEU A 418 -9.80 11.60 4.00
N LYS A 419 -10.24 12.65 3.29
CA LYS A 419 -10.32 12.60 1.82
C LYS A 419 -8.93 12.56 1.18
N ASN A 420 -8.04 11.75 1.75
CA ASN A 420 -6.72 11.52 1.21
C ASN A 420 -6.88 10.64 -0.04
N PRO A 421 -6.50 11.12 -1.23
CA PRO A 421 -6.78 10.40 -2.47
C PRO A 421 -6.08 9.03 -2.53
N VAL A 422 -4.94 8.88 -1.84
CA VAL A 422 -4.16 7.64 -1.80
C VAL A 422 -4.86 6.55 -0.98
N SER A 423 -5.34 6.87 0.23
CA SER A 423 -6.09 5.90 1.04
C SER A 423 -7.41 5.54 0.36
N GLY A 424 -8.10 6.51 -0.25
CA GLY A 424 -9.31 6.25 -1.03
C GLY A 424 -9.08 5.31 -2.22
N CYS A 425 -7.94 5.45 -2.91
CA CYS A 425 -7.56 4.55 -4.00
C CYS A 425 -7.27 3.13 -3.51
N LEU A 426 -6.46 2.98 -2.45
CA LEU A 426 -6.14 1.67 -1.87
C LEU A 426 -7.40 0.97 -1.34
N ILE A 427 -8.29 1.70 -0.66
CA ILE A 427 -9.58 1.17 -0.21
C ILE A 427 -10.44 0.77 -1.41
N GLY A 428 -10.47 1.57 -2.48
CA GLY A 428 -11.22 1.26 -3.69
C GLY A 428 -10.72 0.00 -4.40
N ILE A 429 -9.40 -0.14 -4.56
CA ILE A 429 -8.76 -1.37 -5.05
C ILE A 429 -9.12 -2.54 -4.15
N GLY A 430 -9.14 -2.33 -2.84
CA GLY A 430 -9.50 -3.35 -1.88
C GLY A 430 -10.93 -3.83 -1.94
N VAL A 431 -11.87 -2.91 -2.06
CA VAL A 431 -13.27 -3.23 -2.31
C VAL A 431 -13.41 -4.04 -3.59
N ALA A 432 -12.68 -3.68 -4.66
CA ALA A 432 -12.70 -4.42 -5.92
C ALA A 432 -12.13 -5.84 -5.76
N ILE A 433 -10.98 -6.00 -5.10
CA ILE A 433 -10.35 -7.31 -4.86
C ILE A 433 -11.23 -8.18 -3.95
N CYS A 434 -11.68 -7.67 -2.80
CA CYS A 434 -12.58 -8.40 -1.90
C CYS A 434 -13.88 -8.78 -2.62
N GLY A 435 -14.44 -7.87 -3.42
CA GLY A 435 -15.63 -8.15 -4.23
C GLY A 435 -15.39 -9.27 -5.26
N LEU A 436 -14.27 -9.21 -5.98
CA LEU A 436 -13.88 -10.23 -6.95
C LEU A 436 -13.67 -11.60 -6.28
N LEU A 437 -13.06 -11.63 -5.10
CA LEU A 437 -12.85 -12.85 -4.31
C LEU A 437 -14.15 -13.38 -3.68
N THR A 438 -15.16 -12.52 -3.47
CA THR A 438 -16.45 -12.93 -2.91
C THR A 438 -17.30 -13.68 -3.94
N LEU A 439 -17.19 -13.36 -5.23
CA LEU A 439 -18.00 -14.01 -6.28
C LEU A 439 -17.77 -15.54 -6.37
N PRO A 440 -16.53 -16.07 -6.43
CA PRO A 440 -16.29 -17.51 -6.42
C PRO A 440 -16.85 -18.18 -5.17
N THR A 441 -16.73 -17.55 -4.00
CA THR A 441 -17.27 -18.13 -2.76
C THR A 441 -18.79 -18.22 -2.77
N ILE A 442 -19.48 -17.23 -3.34
CA ILE A 442 -20.94 -17.29 -3.50
C ILE A 442 -21.31 -18.47 -4.43
N MET A 443 -20.58 -18.65 -5.52
CA MET A 443 -20.82 -19.77 -6.45
C MET A 443 -20.57 -21.13 -5.80
N GLU A 444 -19.45 -21.28 -5.06
CA GLU A 444 -19.12 -22.50 -4.30
C GLU A 444 -20.20 -22.84 -3.26
N ILE A 445 -20.74 -21.82 -2.59
CA ILE A 445 -21.86 -21.97 -1.65
C ILE A 445 -23.12 -22.47 -2.37
N PHE A 446 -23.46 -21.91 -3.53
CA PHE A 446 -24.62 -22.37 -4.32
C PHE A 446 -24.46 -23.79 -4.87
N GLU A 447 -23.24 -24.21 -5.18
CA GLU A 447 -22.93 -25.58 -5.59
C GLU A 447 -22.93 -26.57 -4.41
N GLY A 448 -23.10 -26.09 -3.18
CA GLY A 448 -22.99 -26.91 -1.96
C GLY A 448 -21.56 -27.40 -1.69
N ARG A 449 -20.57 -26.83 -2.38
CA ARG A 449 -19.14 -27.17 -2.30
C ARG A 449 -18.39 -26.09 -1.54
N LEU A 450 -18.64 -25.99 -0.25
CA LEU A 450 -17.78 -25.24 0.68
C LEU A 450 -16.48 -26.03 0.90
N ASP A 451 -15.62 -26.00 -0.12
CA ASP A 451 -14.33 -26.69 -0.15
C ASP A 451 -13.18 -25.71 0.17
N ARG A 452 -11.95 -26.11 -0.15
CA ARG A 452 -10.70 -25.35 0.06
C ARG A 452 -10.71 -23.94 -0.53
N GLY A 453 -11.53 -23.67 -1.56
CA GLY A 453 -11.62 -22.36 -2.23
C GLY A 453 -12.05 -21.25 -1.29
N PHE A 454 -13.07 -21.50 -0.47
CA PHE A 454 -13.56 -20.59 0.57
C PHE A 454 -12.45 -20.15 1.53
N HIS A 455 -11.70 -21.08 2.10
CA HIS A 455 -10.65 -20.75 3.06
C HIS A 455 -9.45 -20.03 2.42
N ILE A 456 -9.07 -20.40 1.20
CA ILE A 456 -8.04 -19.69 0.44
C ILE A 456 -8.46 -18.23 0.25
N SER A 457 -9.72 -17.98 -0.12
CA SER A 457 -10.24 -16.62 -0.24
C SER A 457 -10.23 -15.84 1.09
N LEU A 458 -10.43 -16.51 2.23
CA LEU A 458 -10.30 -15.91 3.57
C LEU A 458 -8.86 -15.52 3.91
N VAL A 459 -7.89 -16.35 3.57
CA VAL A 459 -6.47 -16.00 3.73
C VAL A 459 -6.11 -14.78 2.89
N PHE A 460 -6.58 -14.71 1.65
CA PHE A 460 -6.35 -13.54 0.80
C PHE A 460 -7.01 -12.27 1.35
N ASP A 461 -8.25 -12.35 1.82
CA ASP A 461 -8.92 -11.20 2.45
C ASP A 461 -8.18 -10.74 3.71
N LEU A 462 -7.74 -11.68 4.56
CA LEU A 462 -6.99 -11.34 5.77
C LEU A 462 -5.66 -10.67 5.44
N ALA A 463 -4.90 -11.23 4.49
CA ALA A 463 -3.63 -10.66 4.03
C ALA A 463 -3.83 -9.25 3.44
N PHE A 464 -4.88 -9.10 2.64
CA PHE A 464 -5.21 -7.84 1.98
C PHE A 464 -5.68 -6.77 2.98
N LEU A 465 -6.61 -7.11 3.88
CA LEU A 465 -7.04 -6.22 4.96
C LEU A 465 -5.85 -5.86 5.85
N GLY A 466 -4.96 -6.81 6.14
CA GLY A 466 -3.73 -6.56 6.89
C GLY A 466 -2.83 -5.54 6.19
N LEU A 467 -2.68 -5.64 4.86
CA LEU A 467 -1.90 -4.72 4.04
C LEU A 467 -2.49 -3.31 4.00
N ILE A 468 -3.79 -3.13 4.25
CA ILE A 468 -4.39 -1.79 4.42
C ILE A 468 -4.30 -1.33 5.88
N VAL A 469 -4.69 -2.16 6.84
CA VAL A 469 -4.76 -1.82 8.27
C VAL A 469 -3.40 -1.42 8.80
N ALA A 470 -2.36 -2.22 8.54
CA ALA A 470 -1.01 -1.98 9.06
C ALA A 470 -0.48 -0.57 8.73
N PRO A 471 -0.35 -0.16 7.45
CA PRO A 471 0.18 1.15 7.11
C PRO A 471 -0.76 2.30 7.49
N THR A 472 -2.08 2.08 7.42
CA THR A 472 -3.02 3.14 7.78
C THR A 472 -2.92 3.47 9.27
N CYS A 473 -3.00 2.46 10.15
CA CYS A 473 -2.80 2.62 11.58
C CYS A 473 -1.41 3.19 11.93
N ALA A 474 -0.35 2.68 11.29
CA ALA A 474 1.02 3.14 11.55
C ALA A 474 1.27 4.58 11.11
N SER A 475 0.59 5.07 10.08
CA SER A 475 0.77 6.44 9.60
C SER A 475 -0.05 7.47 10.39
N VAL A 476 -1.11 7.04 11.07
CA VAL A 476 -2.08 7.96 11.66
C VAL A 476 -1.52 8.71 12.88
N MET A 477 -0.71 8.05 13.72
CA MET A 477 -0.11 8.70 14.89
C MET A 477 1.19 9.41 14.58
N SER A 478 2.05 8.79 13.79
CA SER A 478 3.32 9.38 13.34
C SER A 478 3.08 10.67 12.57
N LYS A 479 2.10 10.74 11.66
CA LYS A 479 1.77 12.00 10.94
C LYS A 479 1.27 13.12 11.86
N GLU A 480 0.49 12.81 12.89
CA GLU A 480 0.03 13.84 13.84
C GLU A 480 1.19 14.34 14.72
N ARG A 481 2.18 13.48 15.00
CA ARG A 481 3.43 13.87 15.64
C ARG A 481 4.30 14.73 14.73
N GLU A 482 4.55 14.29 13.50
CA GLU A 482 5.34 15.03 12.49
C GLU A 482 4.76 16.42 12.19
N SER A 483 3.43 16.54 12.19
CA SER A 483 2.76 17.82 11.96
C SER A 483 2.67 18.71 13.20
N GLY A 484 3.12 18.25 14.37
CA GLY A 484 3.00 18.96 15.65
C GLY A 484 1.56 19.06 16.18
N ASN A 485 0.58 18.51 15.47
CA ASN A 485 -0.83 18.53 15.88
C ASN A 485 -1.07 17.72 17.16
N LEU A 486 -0.27 16.67 17.40
CA LEU A 486 -0.41 15.85 18.60
C LEU A 486 -0.20 16.68 19.88
N ALA A 487 0.80 17.56 19.89
CA ALA A 487 1.03 18.48 21.01
C ALA A 487 -0.15 19.46 21.20
N ILE A 488 -0.76 19.92 20.11
CA ILE A 488 -1.95 20.78 20.16
C ILE A 488 -3.14 20.02 20.76
N LEU A 489 -3.36 18.77 20.36
CA LEU A 489 -4.45 17.94 20.92
C LEU A 489 -4.24 17.67 22.42
N LEU A 490 -3.01 17.40 22.85
CA LEU A 490 -2.67 17.15 24.24
C LEU A 490 -2.81 18.42 25.10
N SER A 491 -2.37 19.57 24.59
CA SER A 491 -2.52 20.87 25.28
C SER A 491 -3.97 21.33 25.42
N CYS A 492 -4.88 20.84 24.58
CA CYS A 492 -6.33 21.06 24.73
C CYS A 492 -6.97 20.20 25.84
N GLY A 493 -6.19 19.39 26.57
CA GLY A 493 -6.69 18.56 27.68
C GLY A 493 -7.36 17.25 27.25
N TYR A 494 -7.17 16.80 26.00
CA TYR A 494 -7.71 15.52 25.57
C TYR A 494 -6.88 14.35 26.15
N PRO A 495 -7.51 13.34 26.76
CA PRO A 495 -6.78 12.18 27.26
C PRO A 495 -6.21 11.36 26.11
N ALA A 496 -4.98 10.85 26.28
CA ALA A 496 -4.25 10.09 25.27
C ALA A 496 -5.04 8.87 24.76
N SER A 497 -5.78 8.19 25.63
CA SER A 497 -6.66 7.07 25.27
C SER A 497 -7.76 7.47 24.30
N SER A 498 -8.41 8.63 24.49
CA SER A 498 -9.46 9.13 23.58
C SER A 498 -8.91 9.51 22.21
N ILE A 499 -7.68 10.05 22.18
CA ILE A 499 -6.96 10.32 20.92
C ILE A 499 -6.71 9.01 20.20
N ILE A 500 -6.07 8.03 20.84
CA ILE A 500 -5.73 6.73 20.23
C ILE A 500 -6.98 5.99 19.76
N VAL A 501 -8.02 5.89 20.60
CA VAL A 501 -9.30 5.24 20.24
C VAL A 501 -9.95 5.96 19.06
N GLY A 502 -10.01 7.30 19.09
CA GLY A 502 -10.56 8.08 17.99
C GLY A 502 -9.86 7.83 16.66
N LYS A 503 -8.54 7.60 16.70
CA LYS A 503 -7.73 7.28 15.53
C LYS A 503 -7.88 5.84 15.04
N ILE A 504 -7.92 4.86 15.94
CA ILE A 504 -8.22 3.47 15.55
C ILE A 504 -9.62 3.39 14.94
N LEU A 505 -10.59 4.04 15.56
CA LEU A 505 -11.97 4.06 15.09
C LEU A 505 -12.10 4.82 13.76
N SER A 506 -11.25 5.83 13.51
CA SER A 506 -11.20 6.51 12.21
C SER A 506 -10.69 5.57 11.13
N VAL A 507 -9.65 4.77 11.38
CA VAL A 507 -9.19 3.74 10.43
C VAL A 507 -10.28 2.69 10.18
N ALA A 508 -10.92 2.18 11.23
CA ALA A 508 -12.03 1.22 11.10
C ALA A 508 -13.18 1.77 10.23
N TRP A 509 -13.51 3.05 10.39
CA TRP A 509 -14.52 3.72 9.56
C TRP A 509 -14.13 3.76 8.08
N HIS A 510 -12.86 4.02 7.76
CA HIS A 510 -12.39 4.02 6.38
C HIS A 510 -12.40 2.61 5.77
N LEU A 511 -12.22 1.59 6.60
CA LEU A 511 -12.26 0.18 6.20
C LEU A 511 -13.67 -0.40 6.12
N ARG A 512 -14.73 0.36 6.42
CA ARG A 512 -16.10 -0.15 6.43
C ARG A 512 -16.52 -0.82 5.12
N ALA A 513 -16.08 -0.31 3.96
CA ALA A 513 -16.48 -0.87 2.67
C ALA A 513 -15.87 -2.27 2.42
N PRO A 514 -14.54 -2.47 2.47
CA PRO A 514 -13.98 -3.82 2.35
C PRO A 514 -14.40 -4.72 3.50
N LEU A 515 -14.53 -4.19 4.73
CA LEU A 515 -14.95 -4.96 5.90
C LEU A 515 -16.39 -5.47 5.76
N VAL A 516 -17.32 -4.68 5.21
CA VAL A 516 -18.69 -5.14 4.91
C VAL A 516 -18.69 -6.28 3.89
N LEU A 517 -17.82 -6.27 2.88
CA LEU A 517 -17.72 -7.37 1.91
C LEU A 517 -17.19 -8.65 2.57
N VAL A 518 -16.14 -8.54 3.39
CA VAL A 518 -15.60 -9.68 4.13
C VAL A 518 -16.63 -10.22 5.13
N LEU A 519 -17.33 -9.34 5.85
CA LEU A 519 -18.41 -9.73 6.77
C LEU A 519 -19.60 -10.35 6.07
N LEU A 520 -19.98 -9.87 4.88
CA LEU A 520 -21.03 -10.48 4.07
C LEU A 520 -20.65 -11.93 3.74
N ARG A 521 -19.40 -12.14 3.32
CA ARG A 521 -18.90 -13.48 2.99
C ARG A 521 -18.84 -14.41 4.21
N ILE A 522 -18.34 -13.91 5.33
CA ILE A 522 -18.33 -14.66 6.60
C ILE A 522 -19.77 -14.94 7.07
N GLY A 523 -20.69 -13.97 6.93
CA GLY A 523 -22.09 -14.12 7.27
C GLY A 523 -22.77 -15.21 6.46
N LEU A 524 -22.51 -15.27 5.15
CA LEU A 524 -22.95 -16.39 4.31
C LEU A 524 -22.36 -17.72 4.81
N CYS A 525 -21.07 -17.75 5.14
CA CYS A 525 -20.46 -18.96 5.73
C CYS A 525 -21.12 -19.36 7.04
N VAL A 526 -21.45 -18.43 7.95
CA VAL A 526 -22.15 -18.71 9.21
C VAL A 526 -23.54 -19.31 8.95
N LEU A 527 -24.25 -18.84 7.90
CA LEU A 527 -25.58 -19.36 7.57
C LEU A 527 -25.53 -20.83 7.09
N PHE A 528 -24.51 -21.22 6.33
CA PHE A 528 -24.39 -22.59 5.79
C PHE A 528 -23.55 -23.54 6.67
N ARG A 529 -22.58 -22.99 7.40
CA ARG A 529 -21.57 -23.69 8.22
C ARG A 529 -21.29 -22.87 9.49
N PRO A 530 -22.23 -22.81 10.46
CA PRO A 530 -22.15 -21.88 11.58
C PRO A 530 -20.85 -22.00 12.38
N LYS A 531 -20.41 -23.22 12.69
CA LYS A 531 -19.18 -23.46 13.46
C LYS A 531 -17.92 -22.90 12.77
N GLU A 532 -17.76 -23.19 11.48
CA GLU A 532 -16.62 -22.74 10.68
C GLU A 532 -16.67 -21.22 10.46
N GLY A 533 -17.86 -20.69 10.17
CA GLY A 533 -18.08 -19.26 9.98
C GLY A 533 -17.79 -18.42 11.22
N PHE A 534 -18.23 -18.86 12.41
CA PHE A 534 -17.93 -18.17 13.68
C PHE A 534 -16.44 -18.19 14.00
N LEU A 535 -15.75 -19.31 13.73
CA LEU A 535 -14.31 -19.41 13.91
C LEU A 535 -13.56 -18.48 12.95
N ALA A 536 -13.93 -18.47 11.67
CA ALA A 536 -13.34 -17.57 10.68
C ALA A 536 -13.56 -16.09 11.05
N PHE A 537 -14.76 -15.74 11.54
CA PHE A 537 -15.07 -14.41 12.07
C PHE A 537 -14.13 -14.05 13.22
N ALA A 538 -14.03 -14.91 14.25
CA ALA A 538 -13.21 -14.66 15.43
C ALA A 538 -11.72 -14.49 15.06
N ILE A 539 -11.19 -15.36 14.20
CA ILE A 539 -9.80 -15.29 13.74
C ILE A 539 -9.56 -13.97 13.02
N ILE A 540 -10.37 -13.61 12.03
CA ILE A 540 -10.18 -12.38 11.25
C ILE A 540 -10.31 -11.14 12.15
N ALA A 541 -11.33 -11.10 13.01
CA ALA A 541 -11.56 -9.96 13.91
C ALA A 541 -10.40 -9.75 14.89
N ILE A 542 -9.95 -10.81 15.58
CA ILE A 542 -8.85 -10.74 16.55
C ILE A 542 -7.55 -10.38 15.83
N SER A 543 -7.28 -10.98 14.69
CA SER A 543 -6.07 -10.68 13.91
C SER A 543 -6.04 -9.20 13.51
N LEU A 544 -7.10 -8.68 12.89
CA LEU A 544 -7.13 -7.27 12.48
C LEU A 544 -7.01 -6.32 13.69
N ALA A 545 -7.58 -6.69 14.84
CA ALA A 545 -7.41 -5.93 16.07
C ALA A 545 -5.95 -5.95 16.57
N THR A 546 -5.30 -7.11 16.64
CA THR A 546 -3.88 -7.20 17.03
C THR A 546 -3.01 -6.39 16.10
N LEU A 547 -3.21 -6.52 14.79
CA LEU A 547 -2.43 -5.79 13.81
C LEU A 547 -2.61 -4.28 13.96
N ALA A 548 -3.84 -3.81 14.15
CA ALA A 548 -4.11 -2.40 14.41
C ALA A 548 -3.39 -1.92 15.69
N CYS A 549 -3.48 -2.66 16.79
CA CYS A 549 -2.82 -2.32 18.05
C CYS A 549 -1.30 -2.29 17.93
N VAL A 550 -0.69 -3.30 17.30
CA VAL A 550 0.76 -3.37 17.04
C VAL A 550 1.20 -2.20 16.16
N SER A 551 0.44 -1.89 15.12
CA SER A 551 0.75 -0.77 14.20
C SER A 551 0.72 0.59 14.91
N VAL A 552 -0.26 0.80 15.79
CA VAL A 552 -0.36 2.02 16.60
C VAL A 552 0.78 2.09 17.63
N ALA A 553 1.15 0.96 18.25
CA ALA A 553 2.27 0.89 19.18
C ALA A 553 3.60 1.21 18.49
N VAL A 554 3.85 0.66 17.30
CA VAL A 554 5.04 0.99 16.50
C VAL A 554 5.04 2.48 16.14
N SER A 555 3.88 3.02 15.76
CA SER A 555 3.76 4.44 15.43
C SER A 555 3.92 5.39 16.63
N SER A 556 3.62 4.98 17.86
CA SER A 556 3.86 5.81 19.04
C SER A 556 5.35 5.88 19.40
N LEU A 557 6.14 4.90 18.98
CA LEU A 557 7.57 4.81 19.25
C LEU A 557 8.45 5.50 18.21
N ILE A 558 7.94 5.69 16.99
CA ILE A 558 8.69 6.22 15.85
C ILE A 558 8.13 7.59 15.45
N ALA A 559 8.98 8.60 15.39
CA ALA A 559 8.58 9.95 14.99
C ALA A 559 8.30 10.06 13.48
N ASP A 560 9.14 9.43 12.65
CA ASP A 560 9.00 9.44 11.19
C ASP A 560 7.91 8.46 10.73
N SER A 561 6.92 8.96 9.98
CA SER A 561 5.78 8.19 9.49
C SER A 561 6.16 7.15 8.44
N ARG A 562 7.20 7.39 7.64
CA ARG A 562 7.70 6.42 6.66
C ARG A 562 8.37 5.25 7.37
N ALA A 563 9.21 5.55 8.37
CA ALA A 563 9.86 4.53 9.18
C ALA A 563 8.83 3.73 10.00
N ALA A 564 7.82 4.39 10.58
CA ALA A 564 6.74 3.74 11.32
C ALA A 564 5.98 2.74 10.44
N VAL A 565 5.62 3.13 9.22
CA VAL A 565 4.94 2.27 8.25
C VAL A 565 5.82 1.10 7.84
N ALA A 566 7.10 1.33 7.52
CA ALA A 566 8.03 0.28 7.11
C ALA A 566 8.25 -0.76 8.23
N VAL A 567 8.48 -0.31 9.46
CA VAL A 567 8.66 -1.20 10.62
C VAL A 567 7.39 -2.00 10.87
N THR A 568 6.23 -1.35 10.81
CA THR A 568 4.94 -2.04 10.98
C THR A 568 4.74 -3.13 9.92
N PHE A 569 5.07 -2.87 8.66
CA PHE A 569 5.00 -3.88 7.60
C PHE A 569 5.91 -5.07 7.86
N ILE A 570 7.17 -4.81 8.26
CA ILE A 570 8.12 -5.87 8.58
C ILE A 570 7.60 -6.69 9.77
N THR A 571 7.16 -6.02 10.84
CA THR A 571 6.59 -6.69 12.01
C THR A 571 5.36 -7.50 11.65
N GLY A 572 4.43 -6.96 10.87
CA GLY A 572 3.24 -7.68 10.40
C GLY A 572 3.60 -8.89 9.55
N LEU A 573 4.52 -8.75 8.59
CA LEU A 573 4.96 -9.84 7.73
C LEU A 573 5.65 -10.95 8.55
N VAL A 574 6.51 -10.58 9.50
CA VAL A 574 7.22 -11.54 10.35
C VAL A 574 6.25 -12.24 11.31
N LEU A 575 5.29 -11.55 11.91
CA LEU A 575 4.32 -12.18 12.83
C LEU A 575 3.30 -13.04 12.09
N TRP A 576 2.82 -12.61 10.92
CA TRP A 576 1.68 -13.24 10.26
C TRP A 576 2.08 -14.18 9.12
N ALA A 577 3.02 -13.77 8.28
CA ALA A 577 3.43 -14.56 7.12
C ALA A 577 4.66 -15.41 7.45
N GLY A 578 5.53 -14.96 8.35
CA GLY A 578 6.75 -15.65 8.76
C GLY A 578 6.51 -17.11 9.16
N PRO A 579 5.65 -17.41 10.15
CA PRO A 579 5.41 -18.78 10.59
C PRO A 579 4.78 -19.65 9.50
N PHE A 580 3.93 -19.05 8.64
CA PHE A 580 3.38 -19.74 7.47
C PHE A 580 4.48 -20.10 6.45
N PHE A 581 5.36 -19.17 6.09
CA PHE A 581 6.46 -19.46 5.17
C PHE A 581 7.48 -20.45 5.75
N LEU A 582 7.80 -20.33 7.04
CA LEU A 582 8.67 -21.31 7.72
C LEU A 582 8.05 -22.71 7.72
N SER A 583 6.74 -22.82 7.89
CA SER A 583 6.05 -24.11 7.81
C SER A 583 6.01 -24.70 6.40
N LEU A 584 6.17 -23.89 5.35
CA LEU A 584 6.30 -24.38 3.97
C LEU A 584 7.70 -24.90 3.67
N LEU A 585 8.70 -24.53 4.47
CA LEU A 585 10.10 -24.92 4.28
C LEU A 585 10.48 -26.20 5.03
N ASP A 586 9.71 -26.60 6.04
CA ASP A 586 10.00 -27.76 6.88
C ASP A 586 8.76 -28.66 6.97
N ASP A 587 8.90 -29.91 6.52
CA ASP A 587 7.84 -30.93 6.61
C ASP A 587 7.45 -31.22 8.09
N ALA A 588 8.36 -30.98 9.04
CA ALA A 588 8.09 -31.06 10.48
C ALA A 588 7.58 -29.74 11.09
N GLY A 589 7.59 -28.64 10.31
CA GLY A 589 7.29 -27.27 10.73
C GLY A 589 5.80 -26.95 10.90
N TRP A 590 4.91 -27.94 10.77
CA TRP A 590 3.47 -27.76 10.95
C TRP A 590 3.07 -27.28 12.35
N HIS A 591 3.96 -27.35 13.33
CA HIS A 591 3.74 -26.73 14.64
C HIS A 591 3.80 -25.19 14.59
N LEU A 592 4.56 -24.61 13.64
CA LEU A 592 4.71 -23.16 13.49
C LEU A 592 3.48 -22.51 12.84
N THR A 593 2.67 -23.25 12.07
CA THR A 593 1.43 -22.69 11.50
C THR A 593 0.45 -22.25 12.58
N TRP A 594 0.45 -22.90 13.75
CA TRP A 594 -0.41 -22.55 14.87
C TRP A 594 -0.09 -21.20 15.50
N VAL A 595 1.08 -20.64 15.17
CA VAL A 595 1.56 -19.37 15.75
C VAL A 595 1.04 -18.17 14.96
N SER A 596 0.65 -18.36 13.69
CA SER A 596 0.18 -17.27 12.83
C SER A 596 -1.31 -17.38 12.52
N PRO A 597 -2.02 -16.24 12.34
CA PRO A 597 -3.41 -16.26 11.88
C PRO A 597 -3.59 -16.98 10.55
N VAL A 598 -2.64 -16.77 9.64
CA VAL A 598 -2.63 -17.35 8.30
C VAL A 598 -2.45 -18.86 8.37
N GLY A 599 -1.49 -19.33 9.17
CA GLY A 599 -1.27 -20.75 9.39
C GLY A 599 -2.44 -21.42 10.11
N MET A 600 -3.14 -20.74 11.02
CA MET A 600 -4.36 -21.26 11.63
C MET A 600 -5.52 -21.40 10.64
N LEU A 601 -5.76 -20.38 9.81
CA LEU A 601 -6.71 -20.47 8.70
C LEU A 601 -6.31 -21.57 7.71
N PHE A 602 -5.00 -21.78 7.52
CA PHE A 602 -4.50 -22.84 6.66
C PHE A 602 -4.73 -24.24 7.25
N MET A 603 -4.48 -24.40 8.55
CA MET A 603 -4.72 -25.67 9.25
C MET A 603 -6.20 -26.01 9.34
N SER A 604 -7.09 -25.01 9.45
CA SER A 604 -8.53 -25.26 9.31
C SER A 604 -8.93 -25.77 7.93
N MET A 605 -8.14 -25.49 6.88
CA MET A 605 -8.35 -26.09 5.54
C MET A 605 -7.89 -27.53 5.44
N ARG A 606 -6.81 -27.89 6.14
CA ARG A 606 -6.11 -29.17 5.92
C ARG A 606 -6.89 -30.33 6.55
N GLU A 607 -7.43 -30.13 7.75
CA GLU A 607 -8.09 -31.18 8.51
C GLU A 607 -9.40 -30.67 9.12
N SER A 608 -10.45 -30.57 8.30
CA SER A 608 -11.81 -30.25 8.80
C SER A 608 -12.30 -31.25 9.86
N SER A 609 -11.78 -32.49 9.82
CA SER A 609 -12.07 -33.56 10.76
C SER A 609 -11.44 -33.35 12.15
N TYR A 610 -10.31 -32.64 12.27
CA TYR A 610 -9.57 -32.53 13.54
C TYR A 610 -10.28 -31.63 14.56
N TRP A 611 -11.06 -30.67 14.08
CA TRP A 611 -11.73 -29.68 14.92
C TRP A 611 -13.02 -30.19 15.56
N ILE A 612 -13.62 -31.24 14.99
CA ILE A 612 -14.92 -31.76 15.44
C ILE A 612 -14.75 -32.77 16.57
N ASP A 613 -13.65 -33.55 16.55
CA ASP A 613 -13.46 -34.66 17.50
C ASP A 613 -12.34 -34.46 18.54
N SER A 614 -11.46 -33.47 18.36
CA SER A 614 -10.33 -33.30 19.30
C SER A 614 -10.58 -32.17 20.29
N THR A 615 -10.54 -32.51 21.57
CA THR A 615 -10.44 -31.64 22.76
C THR A 615 -9.14 -30.81 22.79
N THR A 616 -8.49 -30.57 21.65
CA THR A 616 -7.19 -29.90 21.60
C THR A 616 -7.36 -28.39 21.83
N PRO A 617 -6.79 -27.84 22.93
CA PRO A 617 -7.00 -26.44 23.35
C PRO A 617 -6.25 -25.41 22.49
N ALA A 618 -5.79 -25.77 21.29
CA ALA A 618 -4.82 -24.96 20.54
C ALA A 618 -5.40 -23.65 19.98
N ALA A 619 -6.58 -23.66 19.35
CA ALA A 619 -7.20 -22.43 18.84
C ALA A 619 -7.58 -21.44 19.96
N PRO A 620 -8.24 -21.85 21.06
CA PRO A 620 -8.54 -20.93 22.16
C PRO A 620 -7.27 -20.29 22.74
N LEU A 621 -6.20 -21.07 22.92
CA LEU A 621 -4.93 -20.56 23.46
C LEU A 621 -4.24 -19.55 22.54
N TRP A 622 -4.29 -19.77 21.22
CA TRP A 622 -3.76 -18.80 20.26
C TRP A 622 -4.54 -17.49 20.27
N LEU A 623 -5.88 -17.55 20.25
CA LEU A 623 -6.73 -16.37 20.33
C LEU A 623 -6.46 -15.56 21.61
N ILE A 624 -6.19 -16.24 22.72
CA ILE A 624 -5.78 -15.61 23.98
C ILE A 624 -4.40 -14.93 23.82
N GLY A 625 -3.42 -15.63 23.24
CA GLY A 625 -2.07 -15.08 23.00
C GLY A 625 -2.08 -13.80 22.16
N GLU A 626 -2.76 -13.82 21.03
CA GLU A 626 -2.95 -12.64 20.16
C GLU A 626 -3.67 -11.50 20.88
N SER A 627 -4.72 -11.80 21.64
CA SER A 627 -5.45 -10.81 22.43
C SER A 627 -4.54 -10.14 23.48
N ILE A 628 -3.66 -10.92 24.13
CA ILE A 628 -2.67 -10.39 25.07
C ILE A 628 -1.69 -9.46 24.34
N VAL A 629 -1.17 -9.86 23.17
CA VAL A 629 -0.28 -9.01 22.37
C VAL A 629 -0.97 -7.70 21.99
N ALA A 630 -2.24 -7.75 21.59
CA ALA A 630 -3.02 -6.56 21.25
C ALA A 630 -3.17 -5.61 22.46
N VAL A 631 -3.50 -6.14 23.64
CA VAL A 631 -3.65 -5.36 24.87
C VAL A 631 -2.32 -4.74 25.30
N VAL A 632 -1.22 -5.50 25.26
CA VAL A 632 0.11 -4.99 25.60
C VAL A 632 0.55 -3.90 24.62
N ALA A 633 0.36 -4.10 23.31
CA ALA A 633 0.67 -3.11 22.30
C ALA A 633 -0.14 -1.81 22.51
N PHE A 634 -1.43 -1.94 22.84
CA PHE A 634 -2.27 -0.78 23.15
C PHE A 634 -1.79 -0.03 24.40
N ALA A 635 -1.38 -0.73 25.46
CA ALA A 635 -0.81 -0.10 26.65
C ALA A 635 0.52 0.62 26.34
N VAL A 636 1.38 0.03 25.50
CA VAL A 636 2.61 0.66 25.00
C VAL A 636 2.30 1.92 24.19
N ALA A 637 1.25 1.90 23.38
CA ALA A 637 0.80 3.07 22.63
C ALA A 637 0.40 4.23 23.56
N ILE A 638 -0.43 3.95 24.57
CA ILE A 638 -0.88 4.96 25.55
C ILE A 638 0.31 5.57 26.28
N THR A 639 1.18 4.73 26.85
CA THR A 639 2.35 5.21 27.61
C THR A 639 3.32 6.02 26.73
N GLY A 640 3.44 5.68 25.45
CA GLY A 640 4.22 6.44 24.48
C GLY A 640 3.68 7.86 24.27
N VAL A 641 2.36 8.02 24.15
CA VAL A 641 1.71 9.33 23.97
C VAL A 641 1.74 10.15 25.28
N GLU A 642 1.51 9.52 26.43
CA GLU A 642 1.56 10.20 27.73
C GLU A 642 2.96 10.74 28.06
N ARG A 643 4.01 10.02 27.67
CA ARG A 643 5.39 10.47 27.87
C ARG A 643 5.68 11.76 27.11
N GLU A 644 5.13 11.90 25.91
CA GLU A 644 5.25 13.09 25.08
C GLU A 644 4.41 14.26 25.60
N SER A 645 3.30 13.99 26.29
CA SER A 645 2.54 15.02 26.99
C SER A 645 3.29 15.64 28.18
N ARG A 646 4.29 14.93 28.73
CA ARG A 646 5.07 15.39 29.89
C ARG A 646 6.35 16.11 29.51
N SER A 647 6.85 15.89 28.29
CA SER A 647 8.00 16.60 27.71
C SER A 647 7.54 17.91 27.10
#